data_AF-A0AAU2R8H7-F1
#
_entry.id   AF-A0AAU2R8H7-F1
#
_cell.length_a   1.000
_cell.length_b   1.000
_cell.length_c   1.000
_cell.angle_alpha   90.00
_cell.angle_beta   90.00
_cell.angle_gamma   90.00
#
_symmetry.space_group_name_H-M   'P 1'
#
loop_
_entity.id
_entity.type
_entity.pdbx_description
1 polymer ?
#
loop_
_entity_poly.entity_id
_entity_poly.type
_entity_poly.pdbx_seq_one_letter_code
_entity_poly.pdbx_strand_id
1 'polypeptide(L)'
;MTQQDREPGMYLNTLAYRCTPKLVGDAAVYVRHFDSETEKLWSDFSRQCARRYGDDAAQAPYSIATTVLSTLSGGYVYFDPDFRGPFLASREPLDSELLCQVFTLTHALALGEKIDTIDLTMAPELAKRIAASTEHQYALADHLKPVDGTQPNAPGWVYRTVAWDLSRRMAAKLWAISDSRKIALRPDTTGGLVALEEPWQNEQGGRYALSRTALRLKTLPNIASPVLLVSSRVTRISSSLIFSKTALAVQPGSGRPLLEVSLNGRGAARTVNRLALEALGRLEMDYSILRTIDQRSRREQELLKTAREEKKPAAFPREHPGQVWPVLPKSYSFPIGTGTGMQHLRLLYGHVAEAFGDVAVPLTMREAPMTLPHRPTDPERVTKKELERRKEEREKSESKEPLRARGSAVPTPESVFSAVEAAGFKKLRIACLWYRDETRLRMLDTLCKTYGIDPTGLDPHDGQEFSLHGDQITGVLHLATDFLKPGGPDGRREALAQTGASLVSRDGILVGAWCETEKPEAVDEQNGTDADSRDGKLLTRSLLASLGVPTQYILGKNDKGIVMPKAKDHPAEMALLDLYRSLGIIDDRIANALEPGTSDYPVHRVAQVGVHVRQQNRRKGENGPPKVVITASALIPPAHVGGAWSMLGWSSTRPQWQPYRSAQPAFHATAYPQENGDKKTHRQRWDDAAEAVELALGDLAEELDGVPYTVTVDGLACRRMWEGLQNMNQGASRTPRFSRYWLPGSSLSSDERPRAVIRINIADEEVPPPVSTTRVLKGQAGTTTDGETTRMLYQVEVDFGAPVWILCNVPRAYDGDGAGRLGSKYTRWDAKRSVHSEKKEERRKGEMPQNWYSMTATEIYPLACAEGVSAEALAVATAKLCHQTLFWSDRARFPVPLHAARQMDLDHPQYRRTAPPEEKPAAEPGSDGEAPEL
;
A
#
# COMPACT_ATOMS: atom_id res chain seq x y z
N MET A 1 4.57 -31.29 -11.80
CA MET A 1 5.97 -31.68 -11.61
C MET A 1 6.20 -31.90 -10.12
N THR A 2 6.75 -33.04 -9.74
CA THR A 2 7.24 -33.21 -8.36
C THR A 2 8.52 -32.38 -8.17
N GLN A 3 8.93 -32.06 -6.94
CA GLN A 3 10.17 -31.30 -6.68
C GLN A 3 11.42 -31.95 -7.31
N GLN A 4 11.36 -33.24 -7.66
CA GLN A 4 12.48 -34.03 -8.19
C GLN A 4 12.81 -33.75 -9.67
N ASP A 5 11.89 -33.17 -10.45
CA ASP A 5 12.06 -32.95 -11.90
C ASP A 5 12.49 -31.52 -12.28
N ARG A 6 12.79 -30.66 -11.29
CA ARG A 6 13.15 -29.26 -11.54
C ARG A 6 14.59 -29.13 -12.01
N GLU A 7 14.81 -28.22 -12.97
CA GLU A 7 16.16 -27.84 -13.36
C GLU A 7 16.96 -27.27 -12.17
N PRO A 8 18.29 -27.42 -12.16
CA PRO A 8 19.13 -26.76 -11.17
C PRO A 8 18.94 -25.23 -11.15
N GLY A 9 18.78 -24.67 -9.97
CA GLY A 9 18.49 -23.24 -9.80
C GLY A 9 17.89 -22.91 -8.44
N MET A 10 17.60 -21.63 -8.24
CA MET A 10 16.89 -21.13 -7.05
C MET A 10 15.42 -20.88 -7.40
N TYR A 11 14.52 -21.31 -6.53
CA TYR A 11 13.09 -21.16 -6.66
C TYR A 11 12.51 -20.40 -5.48
N LEU A 12 11.49 -19.58 -5.72
CA LEU A 12 10.75 -18.87 -4.67
C LEU A 12 9.55 -19.70 -4.22
N ASN A 13 9.42 -19.91 -2.91
CA ASN A 13 8.23 -20.48 -2.31
C ASN A 13 7.28 -19.35 -1.89
N THR A 14 6.01 -19.47 -2.30
CA THR A 14 4.97 -18.48 -2.02
C THR A 14 3.71 -19.15 -1.48
N LEU A 15 2.85 -18.37 -0.81
CA LEU A 15 1.50 -18.79 -0.46
C LEU A 15 0.52 -18.56 -1.63
N ALA A 16 0.90 -18.99 -2.83
CA ALA A 16 0.11 -18.88 -4.05
C ALA A 16 0.03 -20.22 -4.79
N TYR A 17 -1.19 -20.70 -5.00
CA TYR A 17 -1.45 -22.04 -5.55
C TYR A 17 -2.43 -21.96 -6.72
N ARG A 18 -2.21 -22.75 -7.76
CA ARG A 18 -3.18 -22.89 -8.86
C ARG A 18 -4.46 -23.54 -8.32
N CYS A 19 -5.58 -22.85 -8.49
CA CYS A 19 -6.89 -23.34 -8.10
C CYS A 19 -7.48 -24.16 -9.25
N THR A 20 -7.08 -25.43 -9.31
CA THR A 20 -7.53 -26.38 -10.33
C THR A 20 -8.84 -27.08 -9.92
N PRO A 21 -9.56 -27.73 -10.86
CA PRO A 21 -10.71 -28.58 -10.51
C PRO A 21 -10.39 -29.63 -9.44
N LYS A 22 -9.18 -30.20 -9.44
CA LYS A 22 -8.73 -31.17 -8.43
C LYS A 22 -8.61 -30.57 -7.03
N LEU A 23 -8.25 -29.28 -6.93
CA LEU A 23 -8.10 -28.63 -5.63
C LEU A 23 -9.45 -28.51 -4.92
N VAL A 24 -10.52 -28.18 -5.65
CA VAL A 24 -11.87 -28.04 -5.07
C VAL A 24 -12.64 -29.36 -5.00
N GLY A 25 -12.26 -30.38 -5.77
CA GLY A 25 -12.86 -31.71 -5.71
C GLY A 25 -14.35 -31.68 -6.09
N ASP A 26 -15.18 -32.32 -5.27
CA ASP A 26 -16.63 -32.43 -5.40
C ASP A 26 -17.40 -31.27 -4.75
N ALA A 27 -16.69 -30.21 -4.32
CA ALA A 27 -17.33 -29.06 -3.69
C ALA A 27 -18.35 -28.40 -4.64
N ALA A 28 -19.54 -28.14 -4.09
CA ALA A 28 -20.64 -27.50 -4.78
C ALA A 28 -21.12 -26.25 -4.04
N VAL A 29 -21.83 -25.39 -4.77
CA VAL A 29 -22.46 -24.19 -4.25
C VAL A 29 -23.86 -24.05 -4.85
N TYR A 30 -24.78 -23.47 -4.08
CA TYR A 30 -26.12 -23.16 -4.53
C TYR A 30 -26.17 -21.70 -4.98
N VAL A 31 -26.66 -21.46 -6.19
CA VAL A 31 -26.76 -20.12 -6.77
C VAL A 31 -28.15 -19.91 -7.35
N ARG A 32 -28.76 -18.80 -6.98
CA ARG A 32 -30.00 -18.28 -7.57
C ARG A 32 -29.64 -17.08 -8.43
N HIS A 33 -29.94 -17.15 -9.71
CA HIS A 33 -29.81 -16.04 -10.64
C HIS A 33 -31.12 -15.27 -10.70
N PHE A 34 -31.03 -13.94 -10.75
CA PHE A 34 -32.21 -13.09 -10.83
C PHE A 34 -32.41 -12.56 -12.25
N ASP A 35 -33.66 -12.52 -12.68
CA ASP A 35 -34.04 -12.03 -14.01
C ASP A 35 -33.99 -10.49 -14.09
N SER A 36 -34.09 -9.96 -15.31
CA SER A 36 -34.05 -8.52 -15.56
C SER A 36 -35.19 -7.75 -14.89
N GLU A 37 -36.30 -8.42 -14.55
CA GLU A 37 -37.43 -7.78 -13.87
C GLU A 37 -37.16 -7.65 -12.37
N THR A 38 -36.59 -8.67 -11.74
CA THR A 38 -36.10 -8.63 -10.37
C THR A 38 -35.01 -7.56 -10.21
N GLU A 39 -34.12 -7.43 -11.19
CA GLU A 39 -33.12 -6.35 -11.23
C GLU A 39 -33.76 -4.95 -11.25
N LYS A 40 -34.80 -4.75 -12.07
CA LYS A 40 -35.56 -3.49 -12.12
C LYS A 40 -36.23 -3.20 -10.78
N LEU A 41 -36.88 -4.20 -10.18
CA LEU A 41 -37.53 -4.05 -8.86
C LEU A 41 -36.51 -3.73 -7.77
N TRP A 42 -35.31 -4.32 -7.81
CA TRP A 42 -34.23 -3.98 -6.89
C TRP A 42 -33.70 -2.55 -7.11
N SER A 43 -33.61 -2.12 -8.38
CA SER A 43 -33.28 -0.74 -8.75
C SER A 43 -34.30 0.26 -8.19
N ASP A 44 -35.59 -0.06 -8.33
CA ASP A 44 -36.68 0.74 -7.80
C ASP A 44 -36.66 0.80 -6.28
N PHE A 45 -36.41 -0.33 -5.61
CA PHE A 45 -36.23 -0.38 -4.17
C PHE A 45 -35.06 0.51 -3.73
N SER A 46 -33.93 0.46 -4.43
CA SER A 46 -32.78 1.34 -4.17
C SER A 46 -33.14 2.82 -4.35
N ARG A 47 -33.90 3.18 -5.40
CA ARG A 47 -34.42 4.56 -5.59
C ARG A 47 -35.38 5.00 -4.49
N GLN A 48 -36.20 4.09 -3.97
CA GLN A 48 -37.09 4.38 -2.83
C GLN A 48 -36.29 4.63 -1.55
N CYS A 49 -35.27 3.81 -1.28
CA CYS A 49 -34.33 4.04 -0.17
C CYS A 49 -33.62 5.39 -0.32
N ALA A 50 -33.09 5.72 -1.50
CA ALA A 50 -32.43 7.00 -1.77
C ALA A 50 -33.33 8.20 -1.44
N ARG A 51 -34.58 8.18 -1.92
CA ARG A 51 -35.58 9.21 -1.61
C ARG A 51 -35.88 9.31 -0.11
N ARG A 52 -36.01 8.17 0.57
CA ARG A 52 -36.29 8.11 2.01
C ARG A 52 -35.13 8.69 2.85
N TYR A 53 -33.89 8.35 2.50
CA TYR A 53 -32.72 8.80 3.24
C TYR A 53 -32.24 10.20 2.84
N GLY A 54 -32.83 10.80 1.79
CA GLY A 54 -32.41 12.10 1.26
C GLY A 54 -30.98 12.06 0.70
N ASP A 55 -30.56 10.89 0.21
CA ASP A 55 -29.21 10.64 -0.29
C ASP A 55 -29.29 9.84 -1.60
N ASP A 56 -29.04 10.51 -2.72
CA ASP A 56 -29.06 9.91 -4.06
C ASP A 56 -28.02 8.77 -4.23
N ALA A 57 -27.04 8.67 -3.34
CA ALA A 57 -26.07 7.58 -3.33
C ALA A 57 -26.49 6.38 -2.47
N ALA A 58 -27.59 6.48 -1.70
CA ALA A 58 -28.04 5.38 -0.86
C ALA A 58 -28.60 4.23 -1.71
N GLN A 59 -28.18 3.01 -1.39
CA GLN A 59 -28.63 1.78 -2.03
C GLN A 59 -29.56 0.99 -1.10
N ALA A 60 -30.35 0.08 -1.68
CA ALA A 60 -31.09 -0.90 -0.90
C ALA A 60 -30.14 -1.68 0.03
N PRO A 61 -30.40 -1.75 1.35
CA PRO A 61 -29.49 -2.33 2.32
C PRO A 61 -29.55 -3.86 2.31
N TYR A 62 -28.98 -4.48 1.27
CA TYR A 62 -28.91 -5.94 1.13
C TYR A 62 -28.16 -6.64 2.28
N SER A 63 -27.34 -5.89 3.03
CA SER A 63 -26.64 -6.39 4.21
C SER A 63 -27.58 -6.85 5.32
N ILE A 64 -28.83 -6.39 5.36
CA ILE A 64 -29.88 -6.94 6.25
C ILE A 64 -30.11 -8.39 5.89
N ALA A 65 -30.50 -8.66 4.63
CA ALA A 65 -30.82 -10.00 4.15
C ALA A 65 -29.63 -10.96 4.31
N THR A 66 -28.42 -10.55 3.90
CA THR A 66 -27.25 -11.44 3.98
C THR A 66 -26.85 -11.75 5.41
N THR A 67 -26.98 -10.81 6.35
CA THR A 67 -26.70 -11.06 7.78
C THR A 67 -27.70 -12.04 8.37
N VAL A 68 -28.99 -11.86 8.09
CA VAL A 68 -30.06 -12.76 8.54
C VAL A 68 -29.83 -14.15 7.96
N LEU A 69 -29.73 -14.27 6.63
CA LEU A 69 -29.54 -15.56 5.96
C LEU A 69 -28.25 -16.27 6.39
N SER A 70 -27.13 -15.55 6.59
CA SER A 70 -25.90 -16.15 7.09
C SER A 70 -26.07 -16.74 8.49
N THR A 71 -26.78 -16.03 9.37
CA THR A 71 -27.06 -16.52 10.73
C THR A 71 -27.93 -17.78 10.70
N LEU A 72 -28.89 -17.83 9.78
CA LEU A 72 -29.87 -18.93 9.69
C LEU A 72 -29.33 -20.18 8.98
N SER A 73 -28.61 -19.99 7.88
CA SER A 73 -28.10 -21.08 7.03
C SER A 73 -26.77 -21.68 7.50
N GLY A 74 -26.21 -21.19 8.62
CA GLY A 74 -24.92 -21.68 9.12
C GLY A 74 -23.69 -20.99 8.51
N GLY A 75 -23.85 -19.83 7.88
CA GLY A 75 -22.80 -18.80 7.80
C GLY A 75 -22.40 -18.31 6.42
N TYR A 76 -22.53 -19.12 5.37
CA TYR A 76 -21.97 -18.77 4.06
C TYR A 76 -23.06 -18.34 3.08
N VAL A 77 -23.31 -17.03 3.04
CA VAL A 77 -24.23 -16.40 2.08
C VAL A 77 -23.59 -15.14 1.51
N TYR A 78 -23.68 -14.98 0.19
CA TYR A 78 -23.25 -13.79 -0.50
C TYR A 78 -24.29 -13.40 -1.55
N PHE A 79 -24.71 -12.14 -1.50
CA PHE A 79 -25.66 -11.57 -2.44
C PHE A 79 -24.97 -10.44 -3.19
N ASP A 80 -24.96 -10.53 -4.51
CA ASP A 80 -24.50 -9.47 -5.39
C ASP A 80 -25.68 -8.91 -6.18
N PRO A 81 -26.14 -7.69 -5.86
CA PRO A 81 -27.22 -7.05 -6.59
C PRO A 81 -26.75 -6.30 -7.84
N ASP A 82 -25.46 -6.34 -8.22
CA ASP A 82 -24.93 -5.53 -9.33
C ASP A 82 -25.53 -5.90 -10.70
N PHE A 83 -25.75 -4.89 -11.53
CA PHE A 83 -26.58 -4.84 -12.75
C PHE A 83 -26.03 -5.63 -13.95
N ARG A 84 -25.06 -6.53 -13.72
CA ARG A 84 -24.44 -7.39 -14.75
C ARG A 84 -24.56 -8.85 -14.37
N GLY A 85 -25.77 -9.26 -14.00
CA GLY A 85 -26.12 -10.63 -13.61
C GLY A 85 -26.22 -10.81 -12.09
N PRO A 86 -27.23 -10.20 -11.44
CA PRO A 86 -27.40 -10.31 -10.00
C PRO A 86 -27.66 -11.77 -9.56
N PHE A 87 -27.07 -12.15 -8.42
CA PHE A 87 -27.14 -13.52 -7.92
C PHE A 87 -27.07 -13.60 -6.40
N LEU A 88 -27.67 -14.64 -5.84
CA LEU A 88 -27.51 -15.04 -4.44
C LEU A 88 -26.81 -16.40 -4.41
N ALA A 89 -25.66 -16.47 -3.74
CA ALA A 89 -24.90 -17.69 -3.56
C ALA A 89 -24.88 -18.12 -2.08
N SER A 90 -25.06 -19.40 -1.82
CA SER A 90 -25.00 -20.00 -0.49
C SER A 90 -24.31 -21.35 -0.51
N ARG A 91 -23.71 -21.73 0.62
CA ARG A 91 -23.07 -23.05 0.74
C ARG A 91 -24.08 -24.18 0.94
N GLU A 92 -25.19 -23.87 1.60
CA GLU A 92 -26.32 -24.77 1.86
C GLU A 92 -27.56 -24.27 1.11
N PRO A 93 -28.50 -25.16 0.75
CA PRO A 93 -29.77 -24.77 0.14
C PRO A 93 -30.52 -23.75 1.00
N LEU A 94 -31.15 -22.76 0.36
CA LEU A 94 -31.98 -21.78 1.05
C LEU A 94 -33.45 -22.05 0.76
N ASP A 95 -34.23 -22.20 1.84
CA ASP A 95 -35.67 -22.39 1.74
C ASP A 95 -36.36 -21.15 1.13
N SER A 96 -37.27 -21.38 0.18
CA SER A 96 -37.93 -20.31 -0.56
C SER A 96 -38.91 -19.51 0.29
N GLU A 97 -39.56 -20.13 1.28
CA GLU A 97 -40.45 -19.41 2.20
C GLU A 97 -39.63 -18.47 3.08
N LEU A 98 -38.52 -18.96 3.64
CA LEU A 98 -37.57 -18.15 4.41
C LEU A 98 -37.01 -17.00 3.58
N LEU A 99 -36.60 -17.24 2.33
CA LEU A 99 -36.14 -16.18 1.43
C LEU A 99 -37.22 -15.10 1.24
N CYS A 100 -38.46 -15.51 0.99
CA CYS A 100 -39.58 -14.58 0.83
C CYS A 100 -39.78 -13.72 2.08
N GLN A 101 -39.78 -14.33 3.26
CA GLN A 101 -39.93 -13.63 4.54
C GLN A 101 -38.76 -12.67 4.80
N VAL A 102 -37.51 -13.09 4.59
CA VAL A 102 -36.33 -12.25 4.83
C VAL A 102 -36.29 -11.05 3.89
N PHE A 103 -36.61 -11.22 2.61
CA PHE A 103 -36.65 -10.11 1.67
C PHE A 103 -37.87 -9.20 1.87
N THR A 104 -39.00 -9.74 2.37
CA THR A 104 -40.15 -8.94 2.81
C THR A 104 -39.75 -8.02 3.97
N LEU A 105 -39.11 -8.60 5.00
CA LEU A 105 -38.58 -7.85 6.15
C LEU A 105 -37.54 -6.83 5.72
N THR A 106 -36.59 -7.21 4.86
CA THR A 106 -35.55 -6.30 4.35
C THR A 106 -36.15 -5.11 3.63
N HIS A 107 -37.15 -5.34 2.77
CA HIS A 107 -37.84 -4.31 2.03
C HIS A 107 -38.59 -3.33 2.96
N ALA A 108 -39.49 -3.87 3.79
CA ALA A 108 -40.34 -3.08 4.67
C ALA A 108 -39.53 -2.29 5.72
N LEU A 109 -38.52 -2.93 6.34
CA LEU A 109 -37.66 -2.28 7.34
C LEU A 109 -36.78 -1.18 6.75
N ALA A 110 -36.22 -1.39 5.54
CA ALA A 110 -35.46 -0.35 4.86
C ALA A 110 -36.33 0.87 4.49
N LEU A 111 -37.60 0.63 4.17
CA LEU A 111 -38.60 1.67 3.93
C LEU A 111 -39.24 2.23 5.20
N GLY A 112 -38.83 1.75 6.39
CA GLY A 112 -39.17 2.32 7.69
C GLY A 112 -40.46 1.86 8.32
N GLU A 113 -41.03 0.77 7.84
CA GLU A 113 -42.15 0.13 8.50
C GLU A 113 -41.71 -0.39 9.87
N LYS A 114 -42.63 -0.39 10.84
CA LYS A 114 -42.36 -0.93 12.18
C LYS A 114 -42.47 -2.44 12.12
N ILE A 115 -41.55 -3.16 12.76
CA ILE A 115 -41.50 -4.63 12.71
C ILE A 115 -42.84 -5.31 13.05
N ASP A 116 -43.60 -4.77 14.01
CA ASP A 116 -44.89 -5.31 14.46
C ASP A 116 -46.03 -5.10 13.45
N THR A 117 -45.86 -4.20 12.48
CA THR A 117 -46.86 -3.90 11.45
C THR A 117 -46.59 -4.62 10.14
N ILE A 118 -45.45 -5.32 10.02
CA ILE A 118 -45.07 -6.03 8.80
C ILE A 118 -45.83 -7.37 8.76
N ASP A 119 -46.73 -7.49 7.78
CA ASP A 119 -47.42 -8.73 7.46
C ASP A 119 -46.58 -9.59 6.51
N LEU A 120 -46.03 -10.69 7.03
CA LEU A 120 -45.21 -11.62 6.24
C LEU A 120 -46.03 -12.38 5.18
N THR A 121 -47.36 -12.38 5.27
CA THR A 121 -48.24 -13.00 4.26
C THR A 121 -48.44 -12.10 3.03
N MET A 122 -48.21 -10.79 3.17
CA MET A 122 -48.31 -9.81 2.08
C MET A 122 -46.93 -9.41 1.54
N ALA A 123 -46.18 -10.38 1.02
CA ALA A 123 -44.84 -10.13 0.48
C ALA A 123 -44.86 -9.18 -0.75
N PRO A 124 -43.92 -8.21 -0.84
CA PRO A 124 -43.75 -7.37 -2.02
C PRO A 124 -43.30 -8.22 -3.21
N GLU A 125 -43.58 -7.74 -4.42
CA GLU A 125 -43.28 -8.46 -5.67
C GLU A 125 -41.79 -8.82 -5.79
N LEU A 126 -40.90 -7.93 -5.33
CA LEU A 126 -39.46 -8.19 -5.27
C LEU A 126 -39.13 -9.44 -4.43
N ALA A 127 -39.72 -9.58 -3.25
CA ALA A 127 -39.45 -10.70 -2.36
C ALA A 127 -40.02 -12.02 -2.91
N LYS A 128 -41.23 -11.97 -3.50
CA LYS A 128 -41.86 -13.11 -4.17
C LYS A 128 -41.00 -13.63 -5.32
N ARG A 129 -40.47 -12.74 -6.16
CA ARG A 129 -39.61 -13.12 -7.29
C ARG A 129 -38.27 -13.67 -6.88
N ILE A 130 -37.63 -13.07 -5.87
CA ILE A 130 -36.40 -13.62 -5.30
C ILE A 130 -36.64 -15.03 -4.76
N ALA A 131 -37.74 -15.26 -4.03
CA ALA A 131 -38.10 -16.58 -3.51
C ALA A 131 -38.45 -17.61 -4.58
N ALA A 132 -39.11 -17.17 -5.66
CA ALA A 132 -39.50 -18.00 -6.81
C ALA A 132 -38.34 -18.30 -7.77
N SER A 133 -37.21 -17.60 -7.65
CA SER A 133 -36.02 -17.85 -8.47
C SER A 133 -35.55 -19.30 -8.35
N THR A 134 -35.10 -19.92 -9.44
CA THR A 134 -34.64 -21.30 -9.40
C THR A 134 -33.26 -21.41 -8.75
N GLU A 135 -33.15 -22.26 -7.73
CA GLU A 135 -31.88 -22.60 -7.12
C GLU A 135 -31.15 -23.64 -7.98
N HIS A 136 -29.92 -23.32 -8.36
CA HIS A 136 -29.07 -24.21 -9.13
C HIS A 136 -27.89 -24.65 -8.28
N GLN A 137 -27.65 -25.96 -8.21
CA GLN A 137 -26.44 -26.49 -7.63
C GLN A 137 -25.34 -26.56 -8.70
N TYR A 138 -24.26 -25.82 -8.48
CA TYR A 138 -23.10 -25.82 -9.37
C TYR A 138 -21.92 -26.52 -8.72
N ALA A 139 -21.31 -27.46 -9.42
CA ALA A 139 -20.01 -28.00 -9.03
C ALA A 139 -18.92 -26.94 -9.28
N LEU A 140 -18.13 -26.61 -8.25
CA LEU A 140 -17.08 -25.59 -8.38
C LEU A 140 -16.04 -25.97 -9.43
N ALA A 141 -15.74 -27.26 -9.55
CA ALA A 141 -14.79 -27.81 -10.50
C ALA A 141 -15.11 -27.46 -11.96
N ASP A 142 -16.39 -27.35 -12.34
CA ASP A 142 -16.80 -27.07 -13.71
C ASP A 142 -16.49 -25.65 -14.15
N HIS A 143 -16.39 -24.71 -13.21
CA HIS A 143 -16.08 -23.31 -13.49
C HIS A 143 -14.60 -22.95 -13.36
N LEU A 144 -13.75 -23.93 -13.06
CA LEU A 144 -12.30 -23.77 -12.88
C LEU A 144 -11.47 -24.45 -13.98
N LYS A 145 -12.14 -24.99 -15.01
CA LYS A 145 -11.47 -25.60 -16.15
C LYS A 145 -10.73 -24.51 -16.95
N PRO A 146 -9.40 -24.61 -17.13
CA PRO A 146 -8.64 -23.63 -17.90
C PRO A 146 -9.08 -23.67 -19.37
N VAL A 147 -8.99 -22.52 -20.03
CA VAL A 147 -9.18 -22.40 -21.48
C VAL A 147 -7.84 -21.98 -22.07
N ASP A 148 -7.34 -22.78 -23.00
CA ASP A 148 -5.99 -22.61 -23.57
C ASP A 148 -5.77 -21.21 -24.13
N GLY A 149 -4.62 -20.62 -23.80
CA GLY A 149 -4.20 -19.30 -24.27
C GLY A 149 -5.00 -18.11 -23.72
N THR A 150 -5.88 -18.33 -22.74
CA THR A 150 -6.73 -17.26 -22.19
C THR A 150 -6.71 -17.20 -20.67
N GLN A 151 -7.04 -16.03 -20.14
CA GLN A 151 -7.12 -15.81 -18.71
C GLN A 151 -8.42 -16.35 -18.11
N PRO A 152 -8.41 -16.80 -16.84
CA PRO A 152 -9.60 -17.28 -16.18
C PRO A 152 -10.69 -16.21 -16.14
N ASN A 153 -11.87 -16.59 -16.64
CA ASN A 153 -13.06 -15.73 -16.65
C ASN A 153 -14.26 -16.45 -16.02
N ALA A 154 -14.08 -16.90 -14.78
CA ALA A 154 -15.16 -17.51 -14.01
C ALA A 154 -16.19 -16.45 -13.55
N PRO A 155 -17.47 -16.81 -13.34
CA PRO A 155 -18.45 -15.92 -12.74
C PRO A 155 -17.99 -15.36 -11.38
N GLY A 156 -18.40 -14.14 -11.05
CA GLY A 156 -17.98 -13.44 -9.83
C GLY A 156 -18.25 -14.23 -8.53
N TRP A 157 -19.32 -15.02 -8.49
CA TRP A 157 -19.65 -15.88 -7.35
C TRP A 157 -18.57 -16.94 -7.07
N VAL A 158 -17.91 -17.49 -8.10
CA VAL A 158 -16.86 -18.52 -7.95
C VAL A 158 -15.70 -18.01 -7.12
N TYR A 159 -15.29 -16.76 -7.37
CA TYR A 159 -14.17 -16.12 -6.66
C TYR A 159 -14.43 -15.92 -5.16
N ARG A 160 -15.70 -15.92 -4.74
CA ARG A 160 -16.10 -15.86 -3.32
C ARG A 160 -16.26 -17.25 -2.72
N THR A 161 -16.95 -18.14 -3.41
CA THR A 161 -17.48 -19.39 -2.84
C THR A 161 -16.40 -20.47 -2.70
N VAL A 162 -15.37 -20.46 -3.56
CA VAL A 162 -14.21 -21.37 -3.45
C VAL A 162 -13.49 -21.20 -2.11
N ALA A 163 -13.35 -19.96 -1.61
CA ALA A 163 -12.69 -19.70 -0.33
C ALA A 163 -13.44 -20.33 0.86
N TRP A 164 -14.77 -20.46 0.78
CA TRP A 164 -15.56 -21.10 1.83
C TRP A 164 -15.21 -22.57 2.00
N ASP A 165 -15.13 -23.31 0.89
CA ASP A 165 -14.81 -24.73 0.97
C ASP A 165 -13.37 -24.98 1.43
N LEU A 166 -12.42 -24.25 0.83
CA LEU A 166 -11.00 -24.40 1.15
C LEU A 166 -10.69 -24.00 2.60
N SER A 167 -11.35 -22.97 3.14
CA SER A 167 -11.19 -22.60 4.54
C SER A 167 -11.70 -23.68 5.49
N ARG A 168 -12.87 -24.27 5.25
CA ARG A 168 -13.35 -25.41 6.07
C ARG A 168 -12.38 -26.59 6.06
N ARG A 169 -11.82 -26.93 4.89
CA ARG A 169 -10.85 -28.03 4.76
C ARG A 169 -9.55 -27.76 5.50
N MET A 170 -9.04 -26.53 5.45
CA MET A 170 -7.89 -26.12 6.26
C MET A 170 -8.18 -26.10 7.77
N ALA A 171 -9.39 -25.70 8.17
CA ALA A 171 -9.82 -25.67 9.57
C ALA A 171 -10.02 -27.08 10.16
N ALA A 172 -10.30 -28.09 9.33
CA ALA A 172 -10.43 -29.48 9.75
C ALA A 172 -9.10 -30.11 10.23
N LYS A 173 -7.97 -29.43 9.97
CA LYS A 173 -6.64 -29.82 10.46
C LYS A 173 -6.18 -28.85 11.54
N LEU A 174 -5.61 -29.38 12.61
CA LEU A 174 -4.96 -28.55 13.63
C LEU A 174 -3.66 -27.99 13.07
N TRP A 175 -3.46 -26.68 13.18
CA TRP A 175 -2.28 -26.02 12.65
C TRP A 175 -1.10 -26.15 13.59
N ALA A 176 -0.07 -26.90 13.19
CA ALA A 176 1.17 -27.02 13.94
C ALA A 176 1.98 -25.71 13.87
N ILE A 177 2.13 -25.04 15.00
CA ILE A 177 2.93 -23.81 15.11
C ILE A 177 4.34 -24.05 15.70
N SER A 178 4.51 -25.17 16.40
CA SER A 178 5.78 -25.72 16.86
C SER A 178 5.63 -27.22 17.11
N ASP A 179 6.73 -27.92 17.39
CA ASP A 179 6.71 -29.36 17.66
C ASP A 179 5.78 -29.76 18.81
N SER A 180 5.56 -28.85 19.77
CA SER A 180 4.77 -29.09 20.97
C SER A 180 3.42 -28.37 20.99
N ARG A 181 3.07 -27.57 19.96
CA ARG A 181 1.87 -26.73 19.99
C ARG A 181 1.13 -26.74 18.65
N LYS A 182 -0.16 -27.05 18.73
CA LYS A 182 -1.10 -27.04 17.61
C LYS A 182 -2.30 -26.18 17.94
N ILE A 183 -2.73 -25.35 16.99
CA ILE A 183 -3.81 -24.39 17.15
C ILE A 183 -4.99 -24.79 16.26
N ALA A 184 -6.20 -24.72 16.79
CA ALA A 184 -7.42 -24.83 15.98
C ALA A 184 -7.69 -23.51 15.24
N LEU A 185 -7.91 -23.60 13.92
CA LEU A 185 -8.34 -22.46 13.11
C LEU A 185 -9.84 -22.53 12.89
N ARG A 186 -10.54 -21.43 13.17
CA ARG A 186 -11.97 -21.31 12.94
C ARG A 186 -12.26 -20.56 11.64
N PRO A 187 -13.09 -21.10 10.73
CA PRO A 187 -13.52 -20.35 9.56
C PRO A 187 -14.36 -19.13 9.95
N ASP A 188 -14.35 -18.08 9.12
CA ASP A 188 -15.30 -16.96 9.20
C ASP A 188 -16.22 -16.93 7.98
N THR A 189 -17.32 -16.16 8.05
CA THR A 189 -18.33 -16.06 6.96
C THR A 189 -17.79 -15.42 5.68
N THR A 190 -16.57 -14.87 5.69
CA THR A 190 -15.91 -14.32 4.51
C THR A 190 -15.03 -15.34 3.78
N GLY A 191 -14.88 -16.56 4.33
CA GLY A 191 -13.95 -17.58 3.83
C GLY A 191 -12.53 -17.43 4.38
N GLY A 192 -12.35 -16.67 5.46
CA GLY A 192 -11.09 -16.57 6.21
C GLY A 192 -10.99 -17.62 7.32
N LEU A 193 -9.84 -17.63 7.99
CA LEU A 193 -9.51 -18.47 9.14
C LEU A 193 -9.01 -17.60 10.30
N VAL A 194 -9.41 -17.92 11.52
CA VAL A 194 -9.10 -17.14 12.72
C VAL A 194 -8.63 -18.08 13.83
N ALA A 195 -7.49 -17.77 14.45
CA ALA A 195 -7.03 -18.44 15.67
C ALA A 195 -7.71 -17.78 16.90
N LEU A 196 -9.01 -18.02 17.07
CA LEU A 196 -9.83 -17.32 18.07
C LEU A 196 -9.59 -17.84 19.50
N GLU A 197 -9.37 -19.14 19.62
CA GLU A 197 -9.23 -19.89 20.87
C GLU A 197 -7.87 -19.68 21.52
N GLU A 198 -6.87 -19.24 20.73
CA GLU A 198 -5.54 -18.87 21.20
C GLU A 198 -5.17 -17.45 20.74
N PRO A 199 -5.86 -16.41 21.26
CA PRO A 199 -5.58 -15.03 20.90
C PRO A 199 -4.19 -14.62 21.42
N TRP A 200 -3.52 -13.73 20.70
CA TRP A 200 -2.36 -13.03 21.26
C TRP A 200 -2.84 -12.02 22.30
N GLN A 201 -2.18 -11.99 23.45
CA GLN A 201 -2.47 -11.05 24.52
C GLN A 201 -1.23 -10.22 24.84
N ASN A 202 -1.42 -8.94 25.17
CA ASN A 202 -0.35 -8.11 25.71
C ASN A 202 0.11 -8.60 27.09
N GLU A 203 1.29 -8.15 27.51
CA GLU A 203 1.90 -8.58 28.78
C GLU A 203 1.12 -8.16 30.02
N GLN A 204 0.47 -7.00 29.98
CA GLN A 204 -0.37 -6.48 31.07
C GLN A 204 -1.75 -7.16 31.14
N GLY A 205 -2.09 -8.00 30.16
CA GLY A 205 -3.43 -8.57 30.03
C GLY A 205 -4.47 -7.58 29.51
N GLY A 206 -5.61 -8.13 29.08
CA GLY A 206 -6.80 -7.37 28.67
C GLY A 206 -6.73 -6.66 27.31
N ARG A 207 -5.66 -6.84 26.53
CA ARG A 207 -5.58 -6.39 25.13
C ARG A 207 -5.25 -7.56 24.23
N TYR A 208 -6.07 -7.74 23.19
CA TYR A 208 -6.04 -8.94 22.36
C TYR A 208 -5.79 -8.62 20.88
N ALA A 209 -5.15 -9.55 20.19
CA ALA A 209 -5.08 -9.60 18.74
C ALA A 209 -5.19 -11.04 18.27
N LEU A 210 -5.70 -11.23 17.06
CA LEU A 210 -5.93 -12.53 16.44
C LEU A 210 -5.03 -12.68 15.22
N SER A 211 -4.52 -13.89 15.00
CA SER A 211 -4.07 -14.29 13.67
C SER A 211 -5.31 -14.51 12.81
N ARG A 212 -5.43 -13.72 11.74
CA ARG A 212 -6.50 -13.87 10.74
C ARG A 212 -5.87 -14.12 9.38
N THR A 213 -6.11 -15.32 8.86
CA THR A 213 -5.67 -15.76 7.54
C THR A 213 -6.80 -15.61 6.53
N ALA A 214 -6.54 -14.94 5.41
CA ALA A 214 -7.49 -14.79 4.32
C ALA A 214 -7.13 -15.75 3.18
N LEU A 215 -8.13 -16.44 2.64
CA LEU A 215 -8.04 -17.22 1.41
C LEU A 215 -8.76 -16.43 0.32
N ARG A 216 -8.06 -16.11 -0.77
CA ARG A 216 -8.64 -15.31 -1.86
C ARG A 216 -8.31 -15.91 -3.20
N LEU A 217 -9.35 -16.10 -4.01
CA LEU A 217 -9.16 -16.42 -5.40
C LEU A 217 -8.87 -15.14 -6.18
N LYS A 218 -7.79 -15.15 -6.96
CA LYS A 218 -7.33 -14.06 -7.80
C LYS A 218 -6.92 -14.60 -9.17
N THR A 219 -6.61 -13.70 -10.09
CA THR A 219 -5.92 -14.05 -11.34
C THR A 219 -4.52 -13.47 -11.29
N LEU A 220 -3.56 -14.17 -11.90
CA LEU A 220 -2.20 -13.68 -12.13
C LEU A 220 -2.01 -13.56 -13.65
N PRO A 221 -1.15 -12.67 -14.18
CA PRO A 221 -0.89 -12.61 -15.62
C PRO A 221 -0.53 -13.96 -16.21
N ASN A 222 -1.26 -14.31 -17.26
CA ASN A 222 -1.02 -15.46 -18.11
C ASN A 222 -0.97 -16.83 -17.40
N ILE A 223 -1.75 -16.97 -16.33
CA ILE A 223 -1.99 -18.26 -15.67
C ILE A 223 -3.43 -18.66 -15.98
N ALA A 224 -3.62 -19.75 -16.71
CA ALA A 224 -4.90 -20.21 -17.24
C ALA A 224 -5.87 -20.71 -16.16
N SER A 225 -5.39 -20.93 -14.93
CA SER A 225 -6.20 -21.23 -13.75
C SER A 225 -6.26 -20.02 -12.80
N PRO A 226 -7.38 -19.77 -12.11
CA PRO A 226 -7.36 -18.85 -10.98
C PRO A 226 -6.31 -19.27 -9.94
N VAL A 227 -5.79 -18.31 -9.19
CA VAL A 227 -4.76 -18.51 -8.18
C VAL A 227 -5.35 -18.27 -6.80
N LEU A 228 -5.24 -19.26 -5.92
CA LEU A 228 -5.50 -19.13 -4.50
C LEU A 228 -4.32 -18.42 -3.84
N LEU A 229 -4.55 -17.20 -3.35
CA LEU A 229 -3.63 -16.48 -2.49
C LEU A 229 -4.03 -16.68 -1.03
N VAL A 230 -3.07 -17.10 -0.21
CA VAL A 230 -3.23 -17.23 1.24
C VAL A 230 -2.36 -16.19 1.93
N SER A 231 -2.97 -15.31 2.73
CA SER A 231 -2.23 -14.27 3.46
C SER A 231 -2.67 -14.24 4.92
N SER A 232 -1.78 -13.85 5.83
CA SER A 232 -2.13 -13.75 7.26
C SER A 232 -1.73 -12.40 7.85
N ARG A 233 -2.59 -11.88 8.71
CA ARG A 233 -2.44 -10.55 9.33
C ARG A 233 -2.82 -10.55 10.80
N VAL A 234 -2.28 -9.57 11.51
CA VAL A 234 -2.66 -9.25 12.89
C VAL A 234 -3.98 -8.49 12.88
N THR A 235 -5.05 -9.08 13.42
CA THR A 235 -6.35 -8.41 13.62
C THR A 235 -6.45 -7.98 15.07
N ARG A 236 -6.36 -6.68 15.33
CA ARG A 236 -6.43 -6.14 16.70
C ARG A 236 -7.86 -6.05 17.17
N ILE A 237 -8.06 -6.35 18.45
CA ILE A 237 -9.38 -6.38 19.07
C ILE A 237 -9.51 -5.15 19.96
N SER A 238 -10.53 -4.34 19.67
CA SER A 238 -10.78 -3.14 20.46
C SER A 238 -11.44 -3.49 21.79
N SER A 239 -11.12 -2.75 22.86
CA SER A 239 -11.95 -2.79 24.07
C SER A 239 -13.35 -2.22 23.88
N SER A 240 -13.55 -1.42 22.82
CA SER A 240 -14.82 -0.76 22.55
C SER A 240 -15.48 -1.26 21.27
N LEU A 241 -16.75 -1.65 21.39
CA LEU A 241 -17.62 -1.99 20.29
C LEU A 241 -18.12 -0.73 19.56
N ILE A 242 -18.48 0.34 20.30
CA ILE A 242 -19.14 1.53 19.73
C ILE A 242 -18.26 2.37 18.79
N PHE A 243 -16.95 2.10 18.79
CA PHE A 243 -15.96 2.70 17.89
C PHE A 243 -15.45 1.73 16.81
N SER A 244 -15.91 0.48 16.80
CA SER A 244 -15.48 -0.56 15.85
C SER A 244 -16.41 -0.62 14.63
N LYS A 245 -15.89 -0.76 13.40
CA LYS A 245 -16.73 -0.86 12.17
C LYS A 245 -17.29 -2.26 11.97
N THR A 246 -16.60 -3.23 12.54
CA THR A 246 -16.81 -4.65 12.31
C THR A 246 -16.58 -5.38 13.62
N ALA A 247 -17.33 -6.44 13.86
CA ALA A 247 -17.07 -7.38 14.95
C ALA A 247 -17.10 -8.81 14.41
N LEU A 248 -16.26 -9.68 14.99
CA LEU A 248 -16.35 -11.13 14.78
C LEU A 248 -17.17 -11.72 15.93
N ALA A 249 -18.16 -12.55 15.61
CA ALA A 249 -19.04 -13.13 16.60
C ALA A 249 -19.05 -14.66 16.55
N VAL A 250 -18.98 -15.28 17.72
CA VAL A 250 -19.11 -16.73 17.88
C VAL A 250 -20.58 -17.12 17.79
N GLN A 251 -20.90 -17.93 16.78
CA GLN A 251 -22.26 -18.41 16.57
C GLN A 251 -22.60 -19.57 17.53
N PRO A 252 -23.85 -19.66 18.03
CA PRO A 252 -24.37 -20.84 18.69
C PRO A 252 -24.34 -22.06 17.75
N GLY A 253 -23.96 -23.22 18.27
CA GLY A 253 -23.84 -24.47 17.51
C GLY A 253 -22.39 -24.86 17.18
N SER A 254 -22.09 -26.16 17.26
CA SER A 254 -20.75 -26.70 16.96
C SER A 254 -20.42 -26.58 15.47
N GLY A 255 -19.18 -26.21 15.15
CA GLY A 255 -18.66 -26.23 13.78
C GLY A 255 -19.12 -25.08 12.87
N ARG A 256 -19.91 -24.13 13.36
CA ARG A 256 -20.31 -22.94 12.58
C ARG A 256 -19.14 -21.94 12.46
N PRO A 257 -19.02 -21.24 11.31
CA PRO A 257 -18.03 -20.20 11.12
C PRO A 257 -18.30 -18.99 12.03
N LEU A 258 -17.29 -18.15 12.24
CA LEU A 258 -17.45 -16.86 12.90
C LEU A 258 -18.21 -15.89 12.02
N LEU A 259 -19.25 -15.27 12.56
CA LEU A 259 -20.05 -14.27 11.86
C LEU A 259 -19.32 -12.93 11.86
N GLU A 260 -18.93 -12.43 10.68
CA GLU A 260 -18.47 -11.06 10.52
C GLU A 260 -19.67 -10.12 10.44
N VAL A 261 -19.87 -9.30 11.47
CA VAL A 261 -20.99 -8.36 11.56
C VAL A 261 -20.49 -6.94 11.26
N SER A 262 -21.13 -6.29 10.29
CA SER A 262 -20.93 -4.86 10.04
C SER A 262 -21.73 -4.02 11.04
N LEU A 263 -21.07 -3.04 11.66
CA LEU A 263 -21.65 -2.13 12.64
C LEU A 263 -21.95 -0.78 11.98
N ASN A 264 -23.21 -0.36 12.03
CA ASN A 264 -23.73 0.85 11.41
C ASN A 264 -23.73 2.01 12.41
N GLY A 265 -23.37 3.23 11.97
CA GLY A 265 -23.41 4.44 12.79
C GLY A 265 -22.25 5.39 12.54
N ARG A 266 -22.45 6.68 12.82
CA ARG A 266 -21.40 7.72 12.74
C ARG A 266 -20.85 8.04 14.12
N GLY A 267 -19.54 8.24 14.22
CA GLY A 267 -18.87 8.53 15.50
C GLY A 267 -18.93 7.36 16.48
N ALA A 268 -18.98 7.67 17.77
CA ALA A 268 -19.04 6.71 18.89
C ALA A 268 -20.40 5.98 19.05
N ALA A 269 -21.22 5.92 17.99
CA ALA A 269 -22.58 5.43 18.04
C ALA A 269 -22.78 4.27 17.05
N ARG A 270 -21.79 3.36 16.95
CA ARG A 270 -21.90 2.19 16.08
C ARG A 270 -22.67 1.08 16.77
N THR A 271 -23.71 0.60 16.11
CA THR A 271 -24.61 -0.46 16.58
C THR A 271 -24.69 -1.57 15.53
N VAL A 272 -25.22 -2.74 15.88
CA VAL A 272 -25.66 -3.71 14.86
C VAL A 272 -26.66 -3.02 13.93
N ASN A 273 -26.73 -3.45 12.67
CA ASN A 273 -27.87 -3.10 11.83
C ASN A 273 -29.18 -3.47 12.53
N ARG A 274 -29.82 -2.47 13.17
CA ARG A 274 -31.03 -2.65 14.00
C ARG A 274 -32.13 -3.38 13.23
N LEU A 275 -32.19 -3.18 11.92
CA LEU A 275 -33.17 -3.83 11.06
C LEU A 275 -32.91 -5.34 10.93
N ALA A 276 -31.65 -5.78 10.89
CA ALA A 276 -31.32 -7.22 10.90
C ALA A 276 -31.69 -7.88 12.24
N LEU A 277 -31.56 -7.13 13.34
CA LEU A 277 -31.99 -7.55 14.68
C LEU A 277 -33.50 -7.73 14.78
N GLU A 278 -34.26 -6.73 14.34
CA GLU A 278 -35.72 -6.75 14.32
C GLU A 278 -36.23 -7.89 13.42
N ALA A 279 -35.59 -8.12 12.27
CA ALA A 279 -35.91 -9.23 11.39
C ALA A 279 -35.71 -10.60 12.06
N LEU A 280 -34.56 -10.85 12.70
CA LEU A 280 -34.29 -12.12 13.38
C LEU A 280 -35.23 -12.36 14.57
N GLY A 281 -35.57 -11.31 15.33
CA GLY A 281 -36.54 -11.40 16.42
C GLY A 281 -37.95 -11.74 15.92
N ARG A 282 -38.38 -11.16 14.80
CA ARG A 282 -39.70 -11.43 14.20
C ARG A 282 -39.85 -12.84 13.66
N LEU A 283 -38.75 -13.47 13.26
CA LEU A 283 -38.69 -14.87 12.84
C LEU A 283 -38.64 -15.86 14.03
N GLU A 284 -38.74 -15.37 15.28
CA GLU A 284 -38.75 -16.16 16.53
C GLU A 284 -37.50 -17.04 16.73
N MET A 285 -36.33 -16.59 16.27
CA MET A 285 -35.10 -17.40 16.27
C MET A 285 -34.06 -16.96 17.32
N ASP A 286 -33.01 -17.76 17.53
CA ASP A 286 -31.91 -17.40 18.44
C ASP A 286 -31.12 -16.19 17.91
N TYR A 287 -31.46 -14.99 18.40
CA TYR A 287 -30.75 -13.73 18.14
C TYR A 287 -29.76 -13.35 19.25
N SER A 288 -29.32 -14.33 20.07
CA SER A 288 -28.42 -14.10 21.22
C SER A 288 -27.17 -13.31 20.86
N ILE A 289 -26.54 -13.60 19.71
CA ILE A 289 -25.35 -12.88 19.22
C ILE A 289 -25.63 -11.38 19.10
N LEU A 290 -26.66 -11.03 18.32
CA LEU A 290 -26.95 -9.64 18.03
C LEU A 290 -27.49 -8.92 19.28
N ARG A 291 -28.21 -9.63 20.16
CA ARG A 291 -28.60 -9.13 21.49
C ARG A 291 -27.39 -8.80 22.35
N THR A 292 -26.38 -9.68 22.39
CA THR A 292 -25.11 -9.44 23.10
C THR A 292 -24.43 -8.19 22.57
N ILE A 293 -24.40 -8.00 21.24
CA ILE A 293 -23.83 -6.80 20.62
C ILE A 293 -24.64 -5.54 20.99
N ASP A 294 -25.97 -5.58 20.92
CA ASP A 294 -26.82 -4.43 21.28
C ASP A 294 -26.71 -4.06 22.76
N GLN A 295 -26.74 -5.05 23.66
CA GLN A 295 -26.58 -4.84 25.09
C GLN A 295 -25.21 -4.23 25.43
N ARG A 296 -24.13 -4.76 24.84
CA ARG A 296 -22.79 -4.20 25.00
C ARG A 296 -22.72 -2.78 24.45
N SER A 297 -23.29 -2.52 23.28
CA SER A 297 -23.33 -1.18 22.69
C SER A 297 -24.04 -0.17 23.59
N ARG A 298 -25.19 -0.52 24.16
CA ARG A 298 -25.93 0.37 25.08
C ARG A 298 -25.12 0.67 26.34
N ARG A 299 -24.54 -0.36 26.97
CA ARG A 299 -23.66 -0.21 28.14
C ARG A 299 -22.48 0.72 27.85
N GLU A 300 -21.80 0.53 26.72
CA GLU A 300 -20.66 1.38 26.33
C GLU A 300 -21.08 2.82 26.01
N GLN A 301 -22.27 3.04 25.42
CA GLN A 301 -22.82 4.38 25.21
C GLN A 301 -23.15 5.09 26.53
N GLU A 302 -23.69 4.37 27.51
CA GLU A 302 -23.93 4.89 28.86
C GLU A 302 -22.62 5.29 29.53
N LEU A 303 -21.60 4.42 29.49
CA LEU A 303 -20.26 4.75 30.01
C LEU A 303 -19.67 6.01 29.36
N LEU A 304 -19.82 6.15 28.03
CA LEU A 304 -19.38 7.34 27.32
C LEU A 304 -20.15 8.59 27.73
N LYS A 305 -21.47 8.46 27.96
CA LYS A 305 -22.33 9.55 28.42
C LYS A 305 -21.89 10.00 29.83
N THR A 306 -21.73 9.08 30.75
CA THR A 306 -21.25 9.35 32.13
C THR A 306 -19.86 9.99 32.11
N ALA A 307 -18.93 9.47 31.31
CA ALA A 307 -17.58 10.06 31.20
C ALA A 307 -17.61 11.51 30.68
N ARG A 308 -18.48 11.82 29.71
CA ARG A 308 -18.70 13.19 29.23
C ARG A 308 -19.31 14.10 30.29
N GLU A 309 -20.29 13.62 31.04
CA GLU A 309 -20.90 14.35 32.15
C GLU A 309 -19.88 14.65 33.26
N GLU A 310 -19.01 13.68 33.56
CA GLU A 310 -17.93 13.81 34.55
C GLU A 310 -16.68 14.53 34.02
N LYS A 311 -16.64 14.90 32.73
CA LYS A 311 -15.46 15.48 32.04
C LYS A 311 -14.19 14.63 32.20
N LYS A 312 -14.32 13.30 32.21
CA LYS A 312 -13.21 12.35 32.27
C LYS A 312 -13.09 11.54 30.98
N PRO A 313 -11.93 10.96 30.67
CA PRO A 313 -11.80 10.00 29.56
C PRO A 313 -12.69 8.77 29.80
N ALA A 314 -13.37 8.31 28.75
CA ALA A 314 -14.15 7.06 28.83
C ALA A 314 -13.21 5.86 28.98
N ALA A 315 -13.44 5.02 29.98
CA ALA A 315 -12.72 3.78 30.21
C ALA A 315 -13.63 2.59 29.91
N PHE A 316 -13.29 1.80 28.89
CA PHE A 316 -14.03 0.60 28.52
C PHE A 316 -13.44 -0.65 29.19
N PRO A 317 -14.28 -1.61 29.64
CA PRO A 317 -13.81 -2.86 30.24
C PRO A 317 -12.81 -3.60 29.36
N ARG A 318 -11.73 -4.12 29.97
CA ARG A 318 -10.66 -4.86 29.29
C ARG A 318 -10.79 -6.38 29.48
N GLU A 319 -12.00 -6.84 29.78
CA GLU A 319 -12.32 -8.25 29.96
C GLU A 319 -12.13 -9.05 28.66
N HIS A 320 -12.06 -10.38 28.78
CA HIS A 320 -12.00 -11.24 27.60
C HIS A 320 -13.25 -11.02 26.73
N PRO A 321 -13.12 -10.81 25.40
CA PRO A 321 -14.26 -10.43 24.55
C PRO A 321 -15.39 -11.47 24.47
N GLY A 322 -15.10 -12.74 24.79
CA GLY A 322 -16.09 -13.80 24.91
C GLY A 322 -16.76 -14.10 23.57
N GLN A 323 -18.05 -13.80 23.45
CA GLN A 323 -18.83 -14.08 22.24
C GLN A 323 -18.60 -13.06 21.11
N VAL A 324 -18.25 -11.81 21.44
CA VAL A 324 -18.19 -10.70 20.47
C VAL A 324 -16.82 -10.03 20.54
N TRP A 325 -16.12 -10.02 19.40
CA TRP A 325 -14.75 -9.54 19.24
C TRP A 325 -14.73 -8.31 18.32
N PRO A 326 -14.78 -7.08 18.87
CA PRO A 326 -14.77 -5.86 18.07
C PRO A 326 -13.42 -5.68 17.38
N VAL A 327 -13.42 -5.45 16.07
CA VAL A 327 -12.19 -5.26 15.30
C VAL A 327 -11.82 -3.78 15.30
N LEU A 328 -10.58 -3.49 15.72
CA LEU A 328 -10.04 -2.14 15.69
C LEU A 328 -9.87 -1.66 14.23
N PRO A 329 -10.53 -0.57 13.82
CA PRO A 329 -10.60 -0.18 12.41
C PRO A 329 -9.31 0.41 11.83
N LYS A 330 -8.44 0.99 12.68
CA LYS A 330 -7.15 1.58 12.28
C LYS A 330 -6.08 1.27 13.32
N SER A 331 -4.83 1.19 12.88
CA SER A 331 -3.71 0.82 13.74
C SER A 331 -2.72 1.98 13.89
N TYR A 332 -2.87 2.78 14.94
CA TYR A 332 -1.79 3.59 15.46
C TYR A 332 -1.86 3.59 17.00
N SER A 333 -0.76 3.19 17.63
CA SER A 333 -0.61 2.89 19.07
C SER A 333 -1.52 1.76 19.59
N PHE A 334 -1.04 0.51 19.54
CA PHE A 334 -1.66 -0.64 20.20
C PHE A 334 -0.56 -1.50 20.84
N PRO A 335 -0.79 -2.14 22.01
CA PRO A 335 0.26 -2.85 22.76
C PRO A 335 0.72 -4.17 22.12
N ILE A 336 0.16 -4.54 20.98
CA ILE A 336 0.60 -5.66 20.14
C ILE A 336 1.04 -5.08 18.79
N GLY A 337 2.29 -5.34 18.42
CA GLY A 337 2.89 -4.82 17.19
C GLY A 337 2.28 -5.40 15.91
N THR A 338 2.75 -4.91 14.77
CA THR A 338 2.26 -5.30 13.43
C THR A 338 2.97 -6.53 12.87
N GLY A 339 2.39 -7.16 11.85
CA GLY A 339 2.96 -8.30 11.15
C GLY A 339 2.96 -9.61 11.95
N THR A 340 2.88 -10.75 11.26
CA THR A 340 2.81 -12.09 11.87
C THR A 340 4.18 -12.77 11.99
N GLY A 341 5.18 -12.30 11.22
CA GLY A 341 6.53 -12.86 11.15
C GLY A 341 6.72 -13.90 10.04
N MET A 342 7.97 -14.15 9.65
CA MET A 342 8.31 -15.07 8.55
C MET A 342 8.02 -16.53 8.88
N GLN A 343 8.33 -16.97 10.09
CA GLN A 343 8.09 -18.34 10.52
C GLN A 343 6.60 -18.68 10.52
N HIS A 344 5.74 -17.72 10.87
CA HIS A 344 4.29 -17.87 10.78
C HIS A 344 3.84 -18.20 9.36
N LEU A 345 4.37 -17.50 8.35
CA LEU A 345 4.03 -17.76 6.94
C LEU A 345 4.61 -19.10 6.44
N ARG A 346 5.77 -19.52 6.93
CA ARG A 346 6.37 -20.83 6.61
C ARG A 346 5.55 -21.98 7.19
N LEU A 347 5.11 -21.86 8.43
CA LEU A 347 4.24 -22.85 9.07
C LEU A 347 2.86 -22.87 8.40
N LEU A 348 2.37 -21.73 7.92
CA LEU A 348 1.15 -21.68 7.13
C LEU A 348 1.33 -22.36 5.75
N TYR A 349 2.49 -22.20 5.11
CA TYR A 349 2.83 -22.93 3.88
C TYR A 349 2.80 -24.45 4.10
N GLY A 350 3.38 -24.92 5.21
CA GLY A 350 3.27 -26.33 5.62
C GLY A 350 1.83 -26.78 5.89
N HIS A 351 1.01 -25.94 6.54
CA HIS A 351 -0.40 -26.23 6.82
C HIS A 351 -1.24 -26.39 5.55
N VAL A 352 -0.97 -25.59 4.52
CA VAL A 352 -1.63 -25.72 3.22
C VAL A 352 -1.28 -27.06 2.57
N ALA A 353 -0.01 -27.46 2.63
CA ALA A 353 0.43 -28.77 2.13
C ALA A 353 -0.20 -29.93 2.93
N GLU A 354 -0.35 -29.81 4.25
CA GLU A 354 -1.03 -30.82 5.07
C GLU A 354 -2.54 -30.90 4.77
N ALA A 355 -3.20 -29.76 4.55
CA ALA A 355 -4.64 -29.69 4.33
C ALA A 355 -5.05 -30.20 2.92
N PHE A 356 -4.20 -30.00 1.92
CA PHE A 356 -4.54 -30.27 0.52
C PHE A 356 -3.66 -31.33 -0.15
N GLY A 357 -2.50 -31.67 0.41
CA GLY A 357 -1.55 -32.61 -0.23
C GLY A 357 -1.14 -32.15 -1.63
N ASP A 358 -0.92 -33.11 -2.52
CA ASP A 358 -0.40 -32.86 -3.88
C ASP A 358 -1.37 -32.16 -4.83
N VAL A 359 -2.65 -32.00 -4.45
CA VAL A 359 -3.62 -31.24 -5.28
C VAL A 359 -3.43 -29.72 -5.17
N ALA A 360 -2.76 -29.24 -4.12
CA ALA A 360 -2.33 -27.85 -4.03
C ALA A 360 -1.05 -27.64 -4.84
N VAL A 361 -1.21 -27.23 -6.10
CA VAL A 361 -0.08 -27.00 -7.02
C VAL A 361 0.45 -25.57 -6.81
N PRO A 362 1.63 -25.37 -6.18
CA PRO A 362 2.21 -24.04 -6.03
C PRO A 362 2.60 -23.46 -7.39
N LEU A 363 2.64 -22.13 -7.49
CA LEU A 363 3.24 -21.48 -8.66
C LEU A 363 4.75 -21.75 -8.71
N THR A 364 5.26 -22.12 -9.88
CA THR A 364 6.71 -22.24 -10.11
C THR A 364 7.28 -20.85 -10.40
N MET A 365 8.30 -20.45 -9.63
CA MET A 365 8.98 -19.18 -9.80
C MET A 365 10.49 -19.39 -9.69
N ARG A 366 11.23 -19.14 -10.77
CA ARG A 366 12.68 -19.35 -10.84
C ARG A 366 13.41 -18.01 -10.77
N GLU A 367 14.53 -17.97 -10.05
CA GLU A 367 15.35 -16.76 -9.96
C GLU A 367 15.82 -16.32 -11.36
N ALA A 368 15.58 -15.05 -11.70
CA ALA A 368 16.05 -14.48 -12.94
C ALA A 368 17.56 -14.18 -12.86
N PRO A 369 18.35 -14.43 -13.91
CA PRO A 369 19.77 -14.12 -13.92
C PRO A 369 19.99 -12.60 -13.87
N MET A 370 20.36 -12.08 -12.69
CA MET A 370 20.70 -10.67 -12.52
C MET A 370 21.63 -10.43 -11.35
N THR A 371 22.36 -9.32 -11.42
CA THR A 371 23.11 -8.78 -10.29
C THR A 371 22.45 -7.51 -9.82
N LEU A 372 22.17 -7.42 -8.52
CA LEU A 372 21.73 -6.18 -7.90
C LEU A 372 22.95 -5.31 -7.56
N PRO A 373 22.96 -4.04 -7.97
CA PRO A 373 24.03 -3.12 -7.57
C PRO A 373 24.00 -2.94 -6.04
N HIS A 374 25.18 -2.87 -5.42
CA HIS A 374 25.31 -2.67 -3.97
C HIS A 374 24.61 -1.38 -3.55
N ARG A 375 23.73 -1.44 -2.55
CA ARG A 375 23.14 -0.21 -1.99
C ARG A 375 24.10 0.41 -1.00
N PRO A 376 24.05 1.74 -0.83
CA PRO A 376 24.79 2.38 0.23
C PRO A 376 24.60 1.73 1.60
N THR A 377 23.38 1.35 1.97
CA THR A 377 23.07 0.74 3.27
C THR A 377 23.38 -0.74 3.39
N ASP A 378 23.75 -1.41 2.29
CA ASP A 378 24.13 -2.81 2.37
C ASP A 378 25.43 -2.94 3.18
N PRO A 379 25.54 -3.94 4.07
CA PRO A 379 26.79 -4.17 4.77
C PRO A 379 27.87 -4.56 3.76
N GLU A 380 28.91 -3.74 3.64
CA GLU A 380 30.06 -4.03 2.77
C GLU A 380 30.62 -5.43 3.08
N ARG A 381 30.53 -6.33 2.11
CA ARG A 381 31.27 -7.59 2.13
C ARG A 381 32.61 -7.39 1.43
N VAL A 382 33.52 -6.67 2.08
CA VAL A 382 34.89 -6.51 1.57
C VAL A 382 35.63 -7.84 1.75
N THR A 383 36.14 -8.40 0.66
CA THR A 383 37.01 -9.58 0.76
C THR A 383 38.30 -9.21 1.50
N LYS A 384 38.90 -10.16 2.22
CA LYS A 384 40.17 -9.91 2.95
C LYS A 384 41.24 -9.33 2.02
N LYS A 385 41.28 -9.78 0.76
CA LYS A 385 42.20 -9.30 -0.28
C LYS A 385 41.98 -7.84 -0.67
N GLU A 386 40.73 -7.41 -0.83
CA GLU A 386 40.40 -6.02 -1.14
C GLU A 386 40.67 -5.09 0.06
N LEU A 387 40.49 -5.60 1.28
CA LEU A 387 40.78 -4.85 2.50
C LEU A 387 42.28 -4.59 2.67
N GLU A 388 43.13 -5.57 2.37
CA GLU A 388 44.60 -5.41 2.33
C GLU A 388 45.03 -4.47 1.19
N ARG A 389 44.46 -4.61 -0.02
CA ARG A 389 44.75 -3.69 -1.15
C ARG A 389 44.46 -2.23 -0.80
N ARG A 390 43.30 -1.94 -0.20
CA ARG A 390 42.91 -0.59 0.25
C ARG A 390 43.81 -0.06 1.35
N LYS A 391 44.34 -0.95 2.19
CA LYS A 391 45.30 -0.60 3.26
C LYS A 391 46.66 -0.23 2.66
N GLU A 392 47.16 -1.00 1.69
CA GLU A 392 48.39 -0.71 0.96
C GLU A 392 48.30 0.60 0.14
N GLU A 393 47.15 0.89 -0.48
CA GLU A 393 46.93 2.16 -1.19
C GLU A 393 46.91 3.37 -0.26
N ARG A 394 46.42 3.21 0.98
CA ARG A 394 46.49 4.25 2.02
C ARG A 394 47.92 4.51 2.47
N GLU A 395 48.68 3.44 2.71
CA GLU A 395 50.08 3.54 3.09
C GLU A 395 50.92 4.21 1.98
N LYS A 396 50.52 4.07 0.71
CA LYS A 396 51.21 4.69 -0.45
C LYS A 396 50.77 6.12 -0.79
N SER A 397 49.55 6.52 -0.48
CA SER A 397 48.99 7.82 -0.93
C SER A 397 49.14 8.96 0.07
N GLU A 398 49.62 8.70 1.30
CA GLU A 398 49.66 9.65 2.44
C GLU A 398 48.32 10.37 2.74
N SER A 399 47.23 9.95 2.10
CA SER A 399 45.90 10.52 2.25
C SER A 399 45.34 10.21 3.65
N LYS A 400 45.08 11.27 4.42
CA LYS A 400 44.34 11.20 5.70
C LYS A 400 42.83 11.10 5.51
N GLU A 401 42.33 11.04 4.27
CA GLU A 401 40.90 10.95 4.04
C GLU A 401 40.35 9.67 4.68
N PRO A 402 39.31 9.78 5.53
CA PRO A 402 38.59 8.60 5.96
C PRO A 402 38.07 7.90 4.70
N LEU A 403 38.27 6.57 4.60
CA LEU A 403 37.38 5.73 3.82
C LEU A 403 35.98 6.19 4.20
N ARG A 404 35.21 6.74 3.24
CA ARG A 404 33.83 7.18 3.48
C ARG A 404 33.21 6.12 4.39
N ALA A 405 32.78 6.56 5.57
CA ALA A 405 32.30 5.63 6.58
C ALA A 405 31.24 4.73 5.93
N ARG A 406 31.31 3.42 6.25
CA ARG A 406 30.29 2.42 5.89
C ARG A 406 28.92 3.08 5.78
N GLY A 407 28.27 3.00 4.62
CA GLY A 407 26.85 3.34 4.58
C GLY A 407 26.44 4.73 4.12
N SER A 408 27.31 5.58 3.55
CA SER A 408 26.86 6.91 3.08
C SER A 408 25.85 6.78 1.95
N ALA A 409 24.58 7.02 2.25
CA ALA A 409 23.49 7.05 1.27
C ALA A 409 23.64 8.18 0.24
N VAL A 410 24.50 9.15 0.50
CA VAL A 410 24.64 10.37 -0.28
C VAL A 410 25.68 10.19 -1.40
N PRO A 411 25.36 10.58 -2.65
CA PRO A 411 26.28 10.48 -3.79
C PRO A 411 27.59 11.26 -3.59
N THR A 412 28.55 11.06 -4.49
CA THR A 412 29.78 11.86 -4.47
C THR A 412 29.51 13.29 -4.93
N PRO A 413 30.23 14.31 -4.40
CA PRO A 413 30.09 15.69 -4.86
C PRO A 413 30.30 15.82 -6.37
N GLU A 414 31.23 15.05 -6.94
CA GLU A 414 31.52 15.03 -8.37
C GLU A 414 30.31 14.53 -9.16
N SER A 415 29.68 13.44 -8.71
CA SER A 415 28.47 12.92 -9.37
C SER A 415 27.30 13.90 -9.31
N VAL A 416 27.12 14.59 -8.17
CA VAL A 416 26.12 15.65 -8.02
C VAL A 416 26.41 16.78 -9.01
N PHE A 417 27.66 17.26 -9.07
CA PHE A 417 28.03 18.36 -9.93
C PHE A 417 27.95 18.02 -11.43
N SER A 418 28.31 16.79 -11.84
CA SER A 418 28.16 16.35 -13.24
C SER A 418 26.71 16.46 -13.72
N ALA A 419 25.72 16.16 -12.86
CA ALA A 419 24.32 16.33 -13.21
C ALA A 419 23.90 17.81 -13.28
N VAL A 420 24.47 18.66 -12.43
CA VAL A 420 24.25 20.12 -12.44
C VAL A 420 24.80 20.74 -13.73
N GLU A 421 26.01 20.33 -14.13
CA GLU A 421 26.66 20.74 -15.37
C GLU A 421 25.88 20.28 -16.60
N ALA A 422 25.45 19.01 -16.62
CA ALA A 422 24.61 18.48 -17.69
C ALA A 422 23.25 19.18 -17.79
N ALA A 423 22.73 19.73 -16.70
CA ALA A 423 21.52 20.55 -16.69
C ALA A 423 21.74 22.00 -17.16
N GLY A 424 22.98 22.38 -17.50
CA GLY A 424 23.35 23.69 -18.04
C GLY A 424 23.80 24.71 -17.00
N PHE A 425 24.14 24.29 -15.77
CA PHE A 425 24.55 25.17 -14.68
C PHE A 425 26.02 25.00 -14.33
N LYS A 426 26.66 26.07 -13.89
CA LYS A 426 28.08 26.09 -13.48
C LYS A 426 28.27 25.89 -11.98
N LYS A 427 27.19 26.00 -11.20
CA LYS A 427 27.22 25.97 -9.74
C LYS A 427 25.90 25.50 -9.15
N LEU A 428 25.96 24.74 -8.06
CA LEU A 428 24.83 24.41 -7.20
C LEU A 428 24.93 25.20 -5.89
N ARG A 429 23.86 25.91 -5.52
CA ARG A 429 23.72 26.58 -4.23
C ARG A 429 22.59 25.95 -3.43
N ILE A 430 22.90 25.46 -2.22
CA ILE A 430 21.92 24.96 -1.26
C ILE A 430 21.59 26.08 -0.27
N ALA A 431 20.39 26.65 -0.39
CA ALA A 431 19.90 27.70 0.50
C ALA A 431 19.20 27.07 1.71
N CYS A 432 19.84 27.14 2.88
CA CYS A 432 19.35 26.61 4.14
C CYS A 432 18.54 27.69 4.87
N LEU A 433 17.21 27.58 4.83
CA LEU A 433 16.30 28.49 5.54
C LEU A 433 15.96 27.88 6.90
N TRP A 434 16.27 28.60 7.98
CA TRP A 434 16.10 28.11 9.35
C TRP A 434 15.53 29.20 10.26
N TYR A 435 15.03 28.81 11.43
CA TYR A 435 14.72 29.78 12.50
C TYR A 435 15.03 29.30 13.91
N ARG A 436 15.42 28.04 14.10
CA ARG A 436 16.03 27.54 15.33
C ARG A 436 17.50 27.20 15.14
N ASP A 437 18.32 27.59 16.10
CA ASP A 437 19.76 27.28 16.09
C ASP A 437 20.02 25.77 16.08
N GLU A 438 19.19 24.98 16.76
CA GLU A 438 19.33 23.51 16.75
C GLU A 438 19.15 22.94 15.34
N THR A 439 18.23 23.50 14.56
CA THR A 439 18.00 23.06 13.18
C THR A 439 19.08 23.59 12.24
N ARG A 440 19.56 24.81 12.45
CA ARG A 440 20.74 25.36 11.76
C ARG A 440 21.94 24.43 11.90
N LEU A 441 22.24 23.99 13.13
CA LEU A 441 23.33 23.06 13.41
C LEU A 441 23.08 21.70 12.75
N ARG A 442 21.85 21.19 12.75
CA ARG A 442 21.51 19.94 12.04
C ARG A 442 21.78 20.01 10.54
N MET A 443 21.42 21.11 9.89
CA MET A 443 21.71 21.32 8.47
C MET A 443 23.22 21.39 8.24
N LEU A 444 23.94 22.18 9.03
CA LEU A 444 25.39 22.34 8.93
C LEU A 444 26.12 21.01 9.14
N ASP A 445 25.84 20.29 10.22
CA ASP A 445 26.43 18.98 10.53
C ASP A 445 26.18 17.98 9.40
N THR A 446 24.97 17.98 8.82
CA THR A 446 24.63 17.08 7.71
C THR A 446 25.40 17.44 6.45
N LEU A 447 25.56 18.72 6.13
CA LEU A 447 26.37 19.18 5.00
C LEU A 447 27.84 18.80 5.23
N CYS A 448 28.42 19.14 6.38
CA CYS A 448 29.81 18.80 6.70
C CYS A 448 30.08 17.30 6.58
N LYS A 449 29.19 16.48 7.16
CA LYS A 449 29.29 15.02 7.06
C LYS A 449 29.18 14.51 5.63
N THR A 450 28.27 15.07 4.83
CA THR A 450 28.01 14.65 3.45
C THR A 450 29.20 14.93 2.53
N TYR A 451 29.81 16.10 2.70
CA TYR A 451 30.89 16.59 1.85
C TYR A 451 32.29 16.35 2.45
N GLY A 452 32.39 15.73 3.62
CA GLY A 452 33.67 15.41 4.26
C GLY A 452 34.42 16.63 4.81
N ILE A 453 33.68 17.67 5.20
CA ILE A 453 34.22 18.92 5.73
C ILE A 453 34.39 18.80 7.25
N ASP A 454 35.51 19.27 7.80
CA ASP A 454 35.70 19.39 9.24
C ASP A 454 34.78 20.50 9.79
N PRO A 455 33.81 20.19 10.66
CA PRO A 455 32.94 21.19 11.24
C PRO A 455 33.65 22.09 12.28
N THR A 456 34.88 21.77 12.69
CA THR A 456 35.59 22.49 13.75
C THR A 456 35.86 23.94 13.35
N GLY A 457 35.23 24.89 14.05
CA GLY A 457 35.38 26.32 13.80
C GLY A 457 34.61 26.84 12.57
N LEU A 458 33.81 25.98 11.91
CA LEU A 458 32.95 26.39 10.81
C LEU A 458 31.65 26.98 11.37
N ASP A 459 31.51 28.30 11.33
CA ASP A 459 30.29 29.02 11.73
C ASP A 459 29.95 30.09 10.68
N PRO A 460 29.34 29.71 9.54
CA PRO A 460 29.06 30.65 8.45
C PRO A 460 28.09 31.74 8.91
N HIS A 461 28.43 33.01 8.68
CA HIS A 461 27.55 34.13 8.97
C HIS A 461 26.26 34.05 8.13
N ASP A 462 25.19 34.63 8.65
CA ASP A 462 23.90 34.67 7.94
C ASP A 462 24.05 35.35 6.57
N GLY A 463 23.55 34.69 5.52
CA GLY A 463 23.67 35.12 4.14
C GLY A 463 25.05 34.96 3.50
N GLN A 464 26.06 34.49 4.24
CA GLN A 464 27.39 34.22 3.70
C GLN A 464 27.45 32.82 3.06
N GLU A 465 27.90 32.76 1.81
CA GLU A 465 28.19 31.49 1.15
C GLU A 465 29.45 30.84 1.70
N PHE A 466 29.42 29.51 1.84
CA PHE A 466 30.58 28.70 2.17
C PHE A 466 30.71 27.52 1.20
N SER A 467 31.95 27.12 0.95
CA SER A 467 32.27 26.02 0.03
C SER A 467 31.86 24.67 0.62
N LEU A 468 31.13 23.88 -0.16
CA LEU A 468 30.88 22.47 0.13
C LEU A 468 31.78 21.56 -0.72
N HIS A 469 32.02 21.96 -1.97
CA HIS A 469 32.95 21.31 -2.89
C HIS A 469 33.48 22.35 -3.88
N GLY A 470 34.64 22.94 -3.56
CA GLY A 470 35.20 24.05 -4.31
C GLY A 470 34.20 25.20 -4.50
N ASP A 471 34.26 25.87 -5.64
CA ASP A 471 33.26 26.89 -6.01
C ASP A 471 32.02 26.30 -6.72
N GLN A 472 32.04 24.99 -6.97
CA GLN A 472 31.04 24.25 -7.74
C GLN A 472 29.77 23.96 -6.93
N ILE A 473 29.92 23.65 -5.64
CA ILE A 473 28.81 23.41 -4.73
C ILE A 473 29.00 24.26 -3.48
N THR A 474 28.02 25.11 -3.16
CA THR A 474 28.04 25.97 -1.98
C THR A 474 26.78 25.84 -1.13
N GLY A 475 26.94 26.12 0.16
CA GLY A 475 25.84 26.31 1.10
C GLY A 475 25.70 27.79 1.47
N VAL A 476 24.49 28.22 1.80
CA VAL A 476 24.23 29.50 2.44
C VAL A 476 23.14 29.32 3.49
N LEU A 477 23.30 29.90 4.68
CA LEU A 477 22.29 29.85 5.74
C LEU A 477 21.60 31.21 5.83
N HIS A 478 20.26 31.20 5.91
CA HIS A 478 19.44 32.40 6.10
C HIS A 478 18.44 32.19 7.25
N LEU A 479 18.45 33.11 8.21
CA LEU A 479 17.43 33.20 9.25
C LEU A 479 16.11 33.69 8.64
N ALA A 480 15.06 32.88 8.73
CA ALA A 480 13.78 33.07 8.04
C ALA A 480 12.56 32.86 8.97
N THR A 481 12.62 33.41 10.18
CA THR A 481 11.64 33.17 11.26
C THR A 481 10.18 33.39 10.87
N ASP A 482 9.84 34.60 10.39
CA ASP A 482 8.46 34.94 10.06
C ASP A 482 7.95 34.24 8.79
N PHE A 483 8.87 33.78 7.95
CA PHE A 483 8.54 32.98 6.78
C PHE A 483 8.22 31.53 7.15
N LEU A 484 9.00 30.90 8.04
CA LEU A 484 8.95 29.44 8.29
C LEU A 484 7.99 29.02 9.41
N LYS A 485 7.74 29.88 10.41
CA LYS A 485 6.91 29.52 11.57
C LYS A 485 5.47 29.11 11.19
N PRO A 486 4.81 28.24 11.98
CA PRO A 486 3.38 27.98 11.85
C PRO A 486 2.57 29.28 11.95
N GLY A 487 1.48 29.40 11.20
CA GLY A 487 0.65 30.61 11.20
C GLY A 487 -0.05 30.91 9.88
N GLY A 488 -0.72 32.06 9.79
CA GLY A 488 -1.45 32.49 8.59
C GLY A 488 -0.54 32.77 7.37
N PRO A 489 -1.14 32.98 6.19
CA PRO A 489 -0.39 33.27 4.96
C PRO A 489 0.13 34.72 4.88
N ASP A 490 -0.43 35.63 5.68
CA ASP A 490 -0.17 37.07 5.60
C ASP A 490 1.29 37.41 5.98
N GLY A 491 1.91 38.34 5.24
CA GLY A 491 3.26 38.84 5.53
C GLY A 491 4.42 37.90 5.15
N ARG A 492 4.15 36.65 4.73
CA ARG A 492 5.20 35.67 4.44
C ARG A 492 6.07 36.04 3.24
N ARG A 493 5.52 36.68 2.21
CA ARG A 493 6.30 37.10 1.03
C ARG A 493 7.28 38.20 1.39
N GLU A 494 6.83 39.16 2.18
CA GLU A 494 7.63 40.26 2.70
C GLU A 494 8.73 39.73 3.62
N ALA A 495 8.41 38.81 4.51
CA ALA A 495 9.38 38.14 5.38
C ALA A 495 10.46 37.40 4.59
N LEU A 496 10.09 36.67 3.52
CA LEU A 496 11.05 36.00 2.65
C LEU A 496 11.97 37.01 1.95
N ALA A 497 11.42 38.12 1.43
CA ALA A 497 12.21 39.15 0.78
C ALA A 497 13.23 39.80 1.74
N GLN A 498 12.87 39.98 3.00
CA GLN A 498 13.74 40.55 4.03
C GLN A 498 14.94 39.65 4.38
N THR A 499 14.85 38.34 4.15
CA THR A 499 15.99 37.41 4.37
C THR A 499 17.17 37.69 3.44
N GLY A 500 16.96 38.41 2.33
CA GLY A 500 17.96 38.60 1.29
C GLY A 500 18.35 37.31 0.56
N ALA A 501 17.64 36.20 0.78
CA ALA A 501 17.97 34.92 0.17
C ALA A 501 17.90 34.98 -1.36
N SER A 502 19.04 34.75 -2.01
CA SER A 502 19.13 34.67 -3.46
C SER A 502 18.64 33.30 -3.92
N LEU A 503 17.32 33.17 -4.02
CA LEU A 503 16.62 31.91 -4.31
C LEU A 503 16.33 31.67 -5.80
N VAL A 504 16.72 32.60 -6.67
CA VAL A 504 16.45 32.50 -8.11
C VAL A 504 17.58 31.74 -8.78
N SER A 505 17.25 30.69 -9.53
CA SER A 505 18.20 30.03 -10.43
C SER A 505 18.43 30.91 -11.66
N ARG A 506 19.55 31.65 -11.68
CA ARG A 506 19.96 32.52 -12.79
C ARG A 506 21.49 32.61 -12.83
N ASP A 507 22.02 33.20 -13.90
CA ASP A 507 23.46 33.44 -14.07
C ASP A 507 24.31 32.15 -13.98
N GLY A 508 23.74 31.02 -14.41
CA GLY A 508 24.39 29.71 -14.36
C GLY A 508 24.40 29.05 -12.97
N ILE A 509 23.67 29.58 -11.98
CA ILE A 509 23.55 28.99 -10.63
C ILE A 509 22.22 28.25 -10.51
N LEU A 510 22.28 26.97 -10.17
CA LEU A 510 21.12 26.18 -9.76
C LEU A 510 20.91 26.34 -8.26
N VAL A 511 19.67 26.66 -7.85
CA VAL A 511 19.34 26.88 -6.44
C VAL A 511 18.25 25.90 -5.97
N GLY A 512 18.49 25.26 -4.82
CA GLY A 512 17.48 24.50 -4.08
C GLY A 512 17.39 24.98 -2.64
N ALA A 513 16.17 25.02 -2.09
CA ALA A 513 15.96 25.45 -0.71
C ALA A 513 15.74 24.26 0.23
N TRP A 514 16.54 24.21 1.30
CA TRP A 514 16.39 23.27 2.39
C TRP A 514 15.85 24.02 3.61
N CYS A 515 14.61 23.74 3.99
CA CYS A 515 13.86 24.55 4.94
C CYS A 515 13.58 23.82 6.25
N GLU A 516 13.58 24.55 7.35
CA GLU A 516 12.99 24.12 8.61
C GLU A 516 11.46 24.29 8.62
N THR A 517 10.75 23.40 9.32
CA THR A 517 9.33 23.62 9.67
C THR A 517 8.97 22.94 11.00
N GLU A 518 7.77 23.22 11.51
CA GLU A 518 7.20 22.65 12.73
C GLU A 518 5.76 22.20 12.50
N LYS A 519 5.30 21.25 13.31
CA LYS A 519 3.87 20.93 13.37
C LYS A 519 3.13 22.03 14.13
N PRO A 520 1.94 22.47 13.67
CA PRO A 520 1.06 23.32 14.46
C PRO A 520 0.72 22.68 15.81
N GLU A 521 0.64 23.48 16.88
CA GLU A 521 0.23 23.00 18.20
C GLU A 521 -1.30 22.94 18.33
N ALA A 522 -1.82 22.14 19.26
CA ALA A 522 -3.28 22.02 19.44
C ALA A 522 -3.95 23.35 19.85
N VAL A 523 -3.21 24.24 20.51
CA VAL A 523 -3.66 25.59 20.85
C VAL A 523 -3.81 26.51 19.63
N ASP A 524 -3.22 26.13 18.50
CA ASP A 524 -3.37 26.83 17.22
C ASP A 524 -4.68 26.47 16.50
N GLU A 525 -5.47 25.51 17.02
CA GLU A 525 -6.83 25.18 16.55
C GLU A 525 -7.87 26.19 17.10
N GLN A 526 -7.73 27.49 16.79
CA GLN A 526 -8.77 28.46 17.13
C GLN A 526 -9.97 28.37 16.19
N ASN A 527 -11.19 28.32 16.74
CA ASN A 527 -12.47 28.46 16.02
C ASN A 527 -12.66 27.52 14.81
N GLY A 528 -12.35 26.23 14.95
CA GLY A 528 -12.68 25.22 13.93
C GLY A 528 -11.93 25.39 12.60
N THR A 529 -10.85 26.17 12.57
CA THR A 529 -9.95 26.26 11.43
C THR A 529 -9.04 25.03 11.36
N ASP A 530 -8.92 24.43 10.18
CA ASP A 530 -8.17 23.20 9.93
C ASP A 530 -6.68 23.39 10.25
N ALA A 531 -6.07 22.51 11.04
CA ALA A 531 -4.63 22.60 11.39
C ALA A 531 -3.74 22.62 10.13
N ASP A 532 -4.15 21.94 9.05
CA ASP A 532 -3.46 21.96 7.75
C ASP A 532 -3.46 23.35 7.07
N SER A 533 -4.35 24.26 7.49
CA SER A 533 -4.39 25.64 6.99
C SER A 533 -3.31 26.54 7.61
N ARG A 534 -2.77 26.14 8.76
CA ARG A 534 -1.70 26.84 9.49
C ARG A 534 -0.34 26.14 9.43
N ASP A 535 -0.28 24.96 8.81
CA ASP A 535 0.98 24.23 8.56
C ASP A 535 1.92 25.07 7.67
N GLY A 536 3.00 25.57 8.29
CA GLY A 536 4.00 26.42 7.63
C GLY A 536 4.66 25.72 6.44
N LYS A 537 4.79 24.39 6.46
CA LYS A 537 5.36 23.63 5.33
C LYS A 537 4.55 23.83 4.05
N LEU A 538 3.23 23.72 4.14
CA LEU A 538 2.35 23.77 2.96
C LEU A 538 2.32 25.18 2.36
N LEU A 539 2.24 26.21 3.22
CA LEU A 539 2.20 27.61 2.82
C LEU A 539 3.52 28.05 2.17
N THR A 540 4.65 27.79 2.85
CA THR A 540 5.97 28.19 2.34
C THR A 540 6.35 27.43 1.08
N ARG A 541 5.97 26.15 0.96
CA ARG A 541 6.23 25.36 -0.25
C ARG A 541 5.52 25.96 -1.45
N SER A 542 4.26 26.36 -1.30
CA SER A 542 3.51 27.01 -2.40
C SER A 542 4.14 28.35 -2.81
N LEU A 543 4.61 29.15 -1.84
CA LEU A 543 5.28 30.43 -2.12
C LEU A 543 6.62 30.24 -2.85
N LEU A 544 7.48 29.34 -2.37
CA LEU A 544 8.76 29.03 -3.01
C LEU A 544 8.55 28.38 -4.39
N ALA A 545 7.53 27.53 -4.52
CA ALA A 545 7.15 26.96 -5.81
C ALA A 545 6.73 28.04 -6.83
N SER A 546 6.03 29.10 -6.40
CA SER A 546 5.68 30.25 -7.25
C SER A 546 6.90 31.04 -7.74
N LEU A 547 8.04 30.90 -7.06
CA LEU A 547 9.34 31.45 -7.47
C LEU A 547 10.17 30.46 -8.30
N GLY A 548 9.62 29.28 -8.63
CA GLY A 548 10.32 28.23 -9.36
C GLY A 548 11.40 27.50 -8.54
N VAL A 549 11.32 27.53 -7.20
CA VAL A 549 12.36 27.00 -6.32
C VAL A 549 11.98 25.60 -5.82
N PRO A 550 12.77 24.56 -6.15
CA PRO A 550 12.61 23.24 -5.52
C PRO A 550 12.91 23.30 -4.02
N THR A 551 12.07 22.64 -3.22
CA THR A 551 12.14 22.72 -1.76
C THR A 551 12.09 21.35 -1.09
N GLN A 552 12.86 21.21 -0.01
CA GLN A 552 12.66 20.11 0.92
C GLN A 552 12.72 20.59 2.37
N TYR A 553 12.05 19.85 3.27
CA TYR A 553 11.84 20.27 4.64
C TYR A 553 12.37 19.27 5.66
N ILE A 554 12.94 19.79 6.74
CA ILE A 554 13.21 19.05 7.98
C ILE A 554 12.36 19.58 9.12
N LEU A 555 11.97 18.68 10.02
CA LEU A 555 11.16 19.03 11.19
C LEU A 555 12.07 19.50 12.32
N GLY A 556 11.92 20.76 12.75
CA GLY A 556 12.67 21.36 13.85
C GLY A 556 12.13 20.99 15.24
N LYS A 557 10.81 20.84 15.35
CA LYS A 557 10.11 20.44 16.59
C LYS A 557 9.05 19.39 16.30
N ASN A 558 9.02 18.33 17.12
CA ASN A 558 8.01 17.28 17.07
C ASN A 558 7.26 17.18 18.41
N ASP A 559 6.37 16.20 18.50
CA ASP A 559 5.52 15.96 19.68
C ASP A 559 6.32 15.64 20.97
N LYS A 560 7.62 15.33 20.84
CA LYS A 560 8.57 15.09 21.94
C LYS A 560 9.49 16.29 22.24
N GLY A 561 9.24 17.43 21.60
CA GLY A 561 10.03 18.65 21.75
C GLY A 561 10.95 18.94 20.56
N ILE A 562 11.95 19.79 20.81
CA ILE A 562 12.94 20.22 19.81
C ILE A 562 13.77 19.01 19.37
N VAL A 563 13.98 18.87 18.06
CA VAL A 563 14.78 17.80 17.49
C VAL A 563 16.25 18.22 17.53
N MET A 564 17.00 17.64 18.46
CA MET A 564 18.43 17.92 18.61
C MET A 564 19.27 17.24 17.52
N PRO A 565 20.44 17.82 17.15
CA PRO A 565 21.44 17.15 16.32
C PRO A 565 21.86 15.80 16.88
N LYS A 566 22.13 14.84 15.99
CA LYS A 566 22.57 13.48 16.33
C LYS A 566 23.72 13.07 15.42
N ALA A 567 24.64 12.25 15.93
CA ALA A 567 25.74 11.68 15.14
C ALA A 567 25.25 10.94 13.86
N LYS A 568 24.03 10.38 13.89
CA LYS A 568 23.33 9.84 12.71
C LYS A 568 21.93 10.44 12.63
N ASP A 569 21.80 11.59 11.96
CA ASP A 569 20.53 12.20 11.64
C ASP A 569 20.02 11.74 10.26
N HIS A 570 19.49 10.52 10.22
CA HIS A 570 18.91 9.96 8.99
C HIS A 570 17.81 10.85 8.37
N PRO A 571 16.87 11.45 9.13
CA PRO A 571 15.91 12.39 8.56
C PRO A 571 16.54 13.56 7.78
N ALA A 572 17.61 14.16 8.30
CA ALA A 572 18.29 15.25 7.61
C ALA A 572 19.02 14.77 6.35
N GLU A 573 19.73 13.64 6.41
CA GLU A 573 20.38 13.03 5.23
C GLU A 573 19.38 12.70 4.11
N MET A 574 18.22 12.14 4.46
CA MET A 574 17.18 11.80 3.47
C MET A 574 16.51 13.04 2.91
N ALA A 575 16.35 14.11 3.69
CA ALA A 575 15.86 15.39 3.19
C ALA A 575 16.82 16.01 2.16
N LEU A 576 18.13 15.92 2.37
CA LEU A 576 19.11 16.38 1.39
C LEU A 576 19.07 15.56 0.08
N LEU A 577 18.96 14.23 0.18
CA LEU A 577 18.77 13.36 -1.00
C LEU A 577 17.49 13.68 -1.78
N ASP A 578 16.39 13.90 -1.07
CA ASP A 578 15.10 14.23 -1.67
C ASP A 578 15.09 15.65 -2.30
N LEU A 579 15.94 16.55 -1.80
CA LEU A 579 16.21 17.84 -2.45
C LEU A 579 16.94 17.65 -3.79
N TYR A 580 17.96 16.78 -3.87
CA TYR A 580 18.62 16.47 -5.14
C TYR A 580 17.64 15.90 -6.18
N ARG A 581 16.75 14.99 -5.77
CA ARG A 581 15.64 14.54 -6.64
C ARG A 581 14.80 15.72 -7.13
N SER A 582 14.40 16.62 -6.22
CA SER A 582 13.60 17.80 -6.56
C SER A 582 14.32 18.76 -7.52
N LEU A 583 15.66 18.79 -7.49
CA LEU A 583 16.52 19.52 -8.41
C LEU A 583 16.75 18.79 -9.75
N GLY A 584 16.21 17.58 -9.92
CA GLY A 584 16.41 16.75 -11.11
C GLY A 584 17.82 16.18 -11.23
N ILE A 585 18.58 16.14 -10.14
CA ILE A 585 19.94 15.58 -10.10
C ILE A 585 19.84 14.06 -10.09
N ILE A 586 20.43 13.42 -11.10
CA ILE A 586 20.53 11.97 -11.20
C ILE A 586 21.98 11.57 -11.00
N ASP A 587 22.23 10.86 -9.91
CA ASP A 587 23.57 10.42 -9.54
C ASP A 587 23.95 9.05 -10.11
N ASP A 588 25.22 8.71 -9.88
CA ASP A 588 25.89 7.49 -10.32
C ASP A 588 25.15 6.20 -9.90
N ARG A 589 24.41 6.18 -8.79
CA ARG A 589 23.66 4.98 -8.35
C ARG A 589 22.64 4.55 -9.40
N ILE A 590 21.98 5.52 -10.06
CA ILE A 590 20.99 5.24 -11.09
C ILE A 590 21.66 4.90 -12.42
N ALA A 591 22.74 5.59 -12.77
CA ALA A 591 23.54 5.26 -13.95
C ALA A 591 24.05 3.81 -13.86
N ASN A 592 24.68 3.43 -12.74
CA ASN A 592 25.19 2.09 -12.46
C ASN A 592 24.08 1.03 -12.40
N ALA A 593 22.86 1.41 -11.98
CA ALA A 593 21.71 0.50 -12.01
C ALA A 593 21.30 0.14 -13.45
N LEU A 594 21.44 1.08 -14.39
CA LEU A 594 21.02 0.91 -15.77
C LEU A 594 22.15 0.51 -16.72
N GLU A 595 23.40 0.46 -16.25
CA GLU A 595 24.54 -0.02 -17.03
C GLU A 595 24.31 -1.42 -17.64
N PRO A 596 24.86 -1.68 -18.84
CA PRO A 596 24.67 -2.94 -19.54
C PRO A 596 25.11 -4.12 -18.67
N GLY A 597 24.17 -5.04 -18.41
CA GLY A 597 24.49 -6.35 -17.84
C GLY A 597 24.87 -7.35 -18.94
N THR A 598 24.65 -8.64 -18.68
CA THR A 598 24.81 -9.74 -19.65
C THR A 598 23.70 -9.81 -20.71
N SER A 599 22.81 -8.80 -20.78
CA SER A 599 21.67 -8.77 -21.70
C SER A 599 22.01 -7.96 -22.95
N ASP A 600 21.68 -8.50 -24.12
CA ASP A 600 21.90 -7.85 -25.42
C ASP A 600 21.00 -6.62 -25.65
N TYR A 601 19.88 -6.49 -24.92
CA TYR A 601 18.97 -5.34 -25.06
C TYR A 601 19.53 -4.08 -24.35
N PRO A 602 19.70 -2.94 -25.05
CA PRO A 602 20.41 -1.77 -24.54
C PRO A 602 19.53 -0.87 -23.67
N VAL A 603 19.12 -1.32 -22.48
CA VAL A 603 18.24 -0.54 -21.58
C VAL A 603 18.82 0.84 -21.23
N HIS A 604 20.15 0.96 -21.16
CA HIS A 604 20.87 2.22 -20.92
C HIS A 604 20.66 3.28 -22.02
N ARG A 605 20.02 2.96 -23.15
CA ARG A 605 19.68 3.89 -24.24
C ARG A 605 18.18 4.12 -24.38
N VAL A 606 17.40 3.66 -23.41
CA VAL A 606 15.93 3.73 -23.44
C VAL A 606 15.47 4.59 -22.27
N ALA A 607 14.70 5.64 -22.56
CA ALA A 607 14.09 6.48 -21.53
C ALA A 607 13.06 5.68 -20.72
N GLN A 608 13.05 5.91 -19.40
CA GLN A 608 12.18 5.21 -18.46
C GLN A 608 11.13 6.18 -17.94
N VAL A 609 9.87 5.99 -18.35
CA VAL A 609 8.76 6.89 -18.00
C VAL A 609 7.91 6.26 -16.91
N GLY A 610 7.46 7.06 -15.95
CA GLY A 610 6.54 6.65 -14.90
C GLY A 610 5.31 7.55 -14.88
N VAL A 611 4.12 6.97 -14.89
CA VAL A 611 2.84 7.70 -14.82
C VAL A 611 2.12 7.34 -13.52
N HIS A 612 1.87 8.34 -12.70
CA HIS A 612 1.14 8.23 -11.44
C HIS A 612 -0.24 8.86 -11.57
N VAL A 613 -1.25 8.14 -11.09
CA VAL A 613 -2.65 8.56 -11.14
C VAL A 613 -3.26 8.38 -9.76
N ARG A 614 -3.96 9.41 -9.27
CA ARG A 614 -4.70 9.34 -8.00
C ARG A 614 -6.09 9.93 -8.15
N GLN A 615 -7.08 9.16 -7.71
CA GLN A 615 -8.44 9.67 -7.49
C GLN A 615 -8.51 10.36 -6.12
N GLN A 616 -8.96 11.60 -6.07
CA GLN A 616 -9.16 12.36 -4.84
C GLN A 616 -10.50 12.01 -4.21
N ASN A 617 -10.52 11.87 -2.88
CA ASN A 617 -11.78 11.73 -2.17
C ASN A 617 -12.47 13.10 -2.04
N ARG A 618 -13.80 13.08 -1.96
CA ARG A 618 -14.60 14.29 -1.70
C ARG A 618 -14.33 14.81 -0.29
N ARG A 619 -14.18 16.12 -0.12
CA ARG A 619 -14.18 16.72 1.22
C ARG A 619 -15.58 16.73 1.81
N LYS A 620 -15.65 16.84 3.14
CA LYS A 620 -16.89 17.07 3.86
C LYS A 620 -17.49 18.42 3.40
N GLY A 621 -18.67 18.38 2.78
CA GLY A 621 -19.34 19.56 2.24
C GLY A 621 -19.10 19.82 0.74
N GLU A 622 -18.21 19.07 0.08
CA GLU A 622 -18.01 19.19 -1.37
C GLU A 622 -19.02 18.34 -2.16
N ASN A 623 -19.74 19.03 -3.06
CA ASN A 623 -20.66 18.43 -4.01
C ASN A 623 -19.94 18.14 -5.34
N GLY A 624 -20.34 17.06 -6.01
CA GLY A 624 -19.74 16.62 -7.27
C GLY A 624 -18.85 15.38 -7.15
N PRO A 625 -18.41 14.83 -8.28
CA PRO A 625 -17.61 13.61 -8.36
C PRO A 625 -16.15 13.77 -7.86
N PRO A 626 -15.48 12.67 -7.51
CA PRO A 626 -14.06 12.67 -7.13
C PRO A 626 -13.13 13.04 -8.30
N LYS A 627 -12.16 13.92 -8.03
CA LYS A 627 -11.18 14.45 -9.01
C LYS A 627 -10.07 13.44 -9.33
N VAL A 628 -9.40 13.58 -10.47
CA VAL A 628 -8.22 12.77 -10.84
C VAL A 628 -6.99 13.68 -10.96
N VAL A 629 -5.91 13.32 -10.28
CA VAL A 629 -4.59 13.97 -10.40
C VAL A 629 -3.68 13.04 -11.17
N ILE A 630 -2.98 13.58 -12.17
CA ILE A 630 -2.03 12.84 -12.99
C ILE A 630 -0.70 13.59 -12.97
N THR A 631 0.36 12.87 -12.65
CA THR A 631 1.74 13.33 -12.74
C THR A 631 2.56 12.28 -13.46
N ALA A 632 3.56 12.71 -14.22
CA ALA A 632 4.48 11.81 -14.91
C ALA A 632 5.91 12.31 -14.78
N SER A 633 6.86 11.40 -14.90
CA SER A 633 8.28 11.75 -15.00
C SER A 633 8.98 10.82 -15.98
N ALA A 634 10.01 11.34 -16.66
CA ALA A 634 10.80 10.60 -17.63
C ALA A 634 12.28 10.70 -17.26
N LEU A 635 12.91 9.55 -17.00
CA LEU A 635 14.34 9.43 -16.79
C LEU A 635 15.02 9.17 -18.14
N ILE A 636 15.87 10.09 -18.58
CA ILE A 636 16.39 10.15 -19.95
C ILE A 636 17.88 9.81 -19.97
N PRO A 637 18.30 8.88 -20.85
CA PRO A 637 19.71 8.52 -20.98
C PRO A 637 20.54 9.67 -21.56
N PRO A 638 21.83 9.75 -21.21
CA PRO A 638 22.73 10.73 -21.81
C PRO A 638 22.93 10.44 -23.31
N ALA A 639 23.16 11.50 -24.11
CA ALA A 639 23.44 11.38 -25.55
C ALA A 639 24.78 10.66 -25.84
N HIS A 640 25.71 10.70 -24.89
CA HIS A 640 27.03 10.07 -25.00
C HIS A 640 27.31 9.18 -23.79
N VAL A 641 28.09 8.11 -24.01
CA VAL A 641 28.50 7.20 -22.93
C VAL A 641 29.29 7.98 -21.87
N GLY A 642 28.95 7.78 -20.60
CA GLY A 642 29.57 8.49 -19.48
C GLY A 642 28.97 9.86 -19.16
N GLY A 643 27.97 10.33 -19.92
CA GLY A 643 27.21 11.54 -19.57
C GLY A 643 26.24 11.31 -18.38
N ALA A 644 25.73 12.42 -17.82
CA ALA A 644 24.74 12.35 -16.75
C ALA A 644 23.32 12.12 -17.32
N TRP A 645 22.56 11.27 -16.63
CA TRP A 645 21.13 11.11 -16.90
C TRP A 645 20.38 12.39 -16.52
N SER A 646 19.29 12.68 -17.23
CA SER A 646 18.41 13.80 -16.93
C SER A 646 17.00 13.33 -16.60
N MET A 647 16.19 14.21 -16.02
CA MET A 647 14.81 13.89 -15.65
C MET A 647 13.86 15.02 -16.06
N LEU A 648 12.79 14.66 -16.76
CA LEU A 648 11.65 15.54 -17.04
C LEU A 648 10.49 15.21 -16.10
N GLY A 649 9.63 16.20 -15.88
CA GLY A 649 8.35 16.04 -15.18
C GLY A 649 7.20 16.64 -15.99
N TRP A 650 6.00 16.13 -15.74
CA TRP A 650 4.75 16.57 -16.35
C TRP A 650 3.60 16.47 -15.34
N SER A 651 2.59 17.32 -15.47
CA SER A 651 1.38 17.26 -14.62
C SER A 651 0.12 17.69 -15.36
N SER A 652 -1.03 17.16 -14.98
CA SER A 652 -2.29 17.50 -15.65
C SER A 652 -2.76 18.96 -15.44
N THR A 653 -2.22 19.69 -14.46
CA THR A 653 -2.52 21.13 -14.27
C THR A 653 -1.59 22.05 -15.07
N ARG A 654 -0.44 21.54 -15.50
CA ARG A 654 0.56 22.21 -16.33
C ARG A 654 1.05 21.18 -17.36
N PRO A 655 0.26 20.92 -18.41
CA PRO A 655 0.46 19.78 -19.31
C PRO A 655 1.58 20.07 -20.31
N GLN A 656 2.81 20.20 -19.81
CA GLN A 656 4.02 20.40 -20.60
C GLN A 656 5.15 19.61 -19.96
N TRP A 657 5.93 18.91 -20.79
CA TRP A 657 7.17 18.31 -20.33
C TRP A 657 8.22 19.39 -20.11
N GLN A 658 8.80 19.38 -18.92
CA GLN A 658 9.85 20.32 -18.55
C GLN A 658 10.88 19.61 -17.70
N PRO A 659 12.11 20.13 -17.55
CA PRO A 659 13.05 19.60 -16.59
C PRO A 659 12.40 19.47 -15.22
N TYR A 660 12.64 18.36 -14.52
CA TYR A 660 11.92 18.01 -13.29
C TYR A 660 11.97 19.11 -12.22
N ARG A 661 13.11 19.80 -12.13
CA ARG A 661 13.34 20.98 -11.28
C ARG A 661 12.39 22.15 -11.55
N SER A 662 11.84 22.25 -12.75
CA SER A 662 10.88 23.27 -13.16
C SER A 662 9.45 22.74 -13.05
N ALA A 663 9.23 21.49 -13.49
CA ALA A 663 7.92 20.85 -13.49
C ALA A 663 7.33 20.72 -12.07
N GLN A 664 8.14 20.29 -11.08
CA GLN A 664 7.66 20.10 -9.71
C GLN A 664 7.21 21.43 -9.07
N PRO A 665 8.01 22.51 -9.05
CA PRO A 665 7.55 23.82 -8.60
C PRO A 665 6.34 24.35 -9.40
N ALA A 666 6.33 24.21 -10.73
CA ALA A 666 5.19 24.66 -11.54
C ALA A 666 3.88 23.98 -11.12
N PHE A 667 3.93 22.67 -10.84
CA PHE A 667 2.81 21.91 -10.30
C PHE A 667 2.42 22.39 -8.90
N HIS A 668 3.40 22.49 -7.98
CA HIS A 668 3.19 22.89 -6.57
C HIS A 668 2.71 24.35 -6.40
N ALA A 669 2.93 25.20 -7.40
CA ALA A 669 2.43 26.57 -7.43
C ALA A 669 0.95 26.66 -7.84
N THR A 670 0.38 25.60 -8.41
CA THR A 670 -1.02 25.55 -8.85
C THR A 670 -1.91 24.83 -7.84
N ALA A 671 -3.20 25.13 -7.84
CA ALA A 671 -4.17 24.28 -7.14
C ALA A 671 -4.44 23.02 -7.98
N TYR A 672 -4.90 21.95 -7.31
CA TYR A 672 -5.41 20.79 -8.04
C TYR A 672 -6.58 21.18 -8.97
N PRO A 673 -6.80 20.41 -10.06
CA PRO A 673 -7.87 20.70 -11.01
C PRO A 673 -9.23 20.91 -10.32
N GLN A 674 -10.00 21.88 -10.79
CA GLN A 674 -11.42 22.01 -10.47
C GLN A 674 -12.22 21.39 -11.61
N GLU A 675 -13.29 20.64 -11.30
CA GLU A 675 -14.20 20.20 -12.36
C GLU A 675 -15.07 21.38 -12.80
N ASN A 676 -15.17 21.56 -14.11
CA ASN A 676 -16.25 22.35 -14.70
C ASN A 676 -17.54 21.54 -14.53
N GLY A 677 -18.66 22.19 -14.18
CA GLY A 677 -19.93 21.57 -13.78
C GLY A 677 -20.66 20.69 -14.81
N ASP A 678 -19.95 20.15 -15.80
CA ASP A 678 -20.47 19.27 -16.84
C ASP A 678 -20.83 17.88 -16.29
N LYS A 679 -22.01 17.39 -16.65
CA LYS A 679 -22.50 16.07 -16.27
C LYS A 679 -21.78 14.97 -17.07
N LYS A 680 -20.53 14.67 -16.73
CA LYS A 680 -19.78 13.51 -17.25
C LYS A 680 -20.10 12.24 -16.47
N THR A 681 -20.23 11.12 -17.17
CA THR A 681 -20.31 9.80 -16.55
C THR A 681 -18.97 9.41 -15.90
N HIS A 682 -19.00 8.47 -14.96
CA HIS A 682 -17.77 8.00 -14.30
C HIS A 682 -16.75 7.41 -15.29
N ARG A 683 -17.21 6.70 -16.33
CA ARG A 683 -16.34 6.14 -17.38
C ARG A 683 -15.67 7.22 -18.22
N GLN A 684 -16.45 8.21 -18.69
CA GLN A 684 -15.92 9.33 -19.47
C GLN A 684 -14.78 10.06 -18.76
N ARG A 685 -14.85 10.24 -17.43
CA ARG A 685 -13.75 10.86 -16.68
C ARG A 685 -12.45 10.06 -16.74
N TRP A 686 -12.53 8.73 -16.71
CA TRP A 686 -11.35 7.87 -16.84
C TRP A 686 -10.81 7.84 -18.27
N ASP A 687 -11.69 7.95 -19.27
CA ASP A 687 -11.28 8.13 -20.66
C ASP A 687 -10.61 9.49 -20.89
N ASP A 688 -11.11 10.58 -20.30
CA ASP A 688 -10.48 11.91 -20.38
C ASP A 688 -9.11 11.91 -19.69
N ALA A 689 -9.00 11.23 -18.55
CA ALA A 689 -7.72 11.05 -17.87
C ALA A 689 -6.73 10.27 -18.74
N ALA A 690 -7.19 9.22 -19.43
CA ALA A 690 -6.36 8.44 -20.34
C ALA A 690 -5.93 9.27 -21.55
N GLU A 691 -6.84 10.05 -22.13
CA GLU A 691 -6.58 10.98 -23.24
C GLU A 691 -5.50 12.01 -22.89
N ALA A 692 -5.55 12.59 -21.68
CA ALA A 692 -4.52 13.50 -21.21
C ALA A 692 -3.13 12.85 -21.13
N VAL A 693 -3.07 11.55 -20.82
CA VAL A 693 -1.80 10.80 -20.83
C VAL A 693 -1.37 10.46 -22.25
N GLU A 694 -2.27 10.10 -23.16
CA GLU A 694 -1.92 9.85 -24.57
C GLU A 694 -1.30 11.10 -25.21
N LEU A 695 -1.92 12.27 -25.00
CA LEU A 695 -1.37 13.56 -25.46
C LEU A 695 0.02 13.82 -24.87
N ALA A 696 0.18 13.64 -23.56
CA ALA A 696 1.47 13.81 -22.91
C ALA A 696 2.54 12.84 -23.47
N LEU A 697 2.18 11.61 -23.82
CA LEU A 697 3.13 10.66 -24.41
C LEU A 697 3.49 11.01 -25.86
N GLY A 698 2.56 11.57 -26.62
CA GLY A 698 2.84 12.16 -27.94
C GLY A 698 3.84 13.32 -27.84
N ASP A 699 3.56 14.30 -26.98
CA ASP A 699 4.46 15.43 -26.71
C ASP A 699 5.85 14.95 -26.24
N LEU A 700 5.90 13.90 -25.40
CA LEU A 700 7.16 13.33 -24.93
C LEU A 700 7.99 12.73 -26.07
N ALA A 701 7.35 12.09 -27.04
CA ALA A 701 8.05 11.48 -28.17
C ALA A 701 8.79 12.53 -29.00
N GLU A 702 8.18 13.72 -29.18
CA GLU A 702 8.83 14.88 -29.80
C GLU A 702 10.03 15.37 -28.97
N GLU A 703 9.85 15.54 -27.66
CA GLU A 703 10.90 15.99 -26.72
C GLU A 703 12.09 15.02 -26.64
N LEU A 704 11.87 13.73 -26.89
CA LEU A 704 12.91 12.70 -26.85
C LEU A 704 13.76 12.62 -28.13
N ASP A 705 13.38 13.32 -29.20
CA ASP A 705 14.12 13.39 -30.48
C ASP A 705 14.66 12.02 -30.94
N GLY A 706 13.75 11.04 -31.01
CA GLY A 706 14.07 9.67 -31.46
C GLY A 706 14.66 8.74 -30.39
N VAL A 707 14.87 9.20 -29.15
CA VAL A 707 15.23 8.30 -28.03
C VAL A 707 14.02 7.41 -27.69
N PRO A 708 14.14 6.08 -27.80
CA PRO A 708 13.04 5.18 -27.48
C PRO A 708 12.71 5.22 -25.99
N TYR A 709 11.45 4.98 -25.63
CA TYR A 709 11.02 5.00 -24.24
C TYR A 709 10.10 3.85 -23.85
N THR A 710 9.98 3.61 -22.55
CA THR A 710 9.02 2.67 -21.94
C THR A 710 8.16 3.38 -20.91
N VAL A 711 6.93 2.91 -20.70
CA VAL A 711 5.98 3.52 -19.74
C VAL A 711 5.68 2.56 -18.61
N THR A 712 5.95 2.97 -17.38
CA THR A 712 5.66 2.22 -16.16
C THR A 712 4.46 2.81 -15.42
N VAL A 713 3.52 1.96 -15.01
CA VAL A 713 2.29 2.36 -14.31
C VAL A 713 2.01 1.48 -13.08
N ASP A 714 1.38 2.05 -12.05
CA ASP A 714 0.75 1.27 -10.98
C ASP A 714 -0.54 0.64 -11.52
N GLY A 715 -0.54 -0.69 -11.65
CA GLY A 715 -1.67 -1.46 -12.18
C GLY A 715 -2.96 -1.26 -11.40
N LEU A 716 -2.90 -1.12 -10.07
CA LEU A 716 -4.11 -0.97 -9.25
C LEU A 716 -4.74 0.41 -9.46
N ALA A 717 -3.92 1.45 -9.50
CA ALA A 717 -4.37 2.83 -9.69
C ALA A 717 -4.84 3.10 -11.13
N CYS A 718 -4.18 2.48 -12.12
CA CYS A 718 -4.33 2.84 -13.53
C CYS A 718 -5.26 1.92 -14.34
N ARG A 719 -5.58 0.71 -13.87
CA ARG A 719 -6.42 -0.27 -14.63
C ARG A 719 -7.84 0.18 -14.97
N ARG A 720 -8.29 1.31 -14.40
CA ARG A 720 -9.58 1.95 -14.76
C ARG A 720 -9.47 2.78 -16.03
N MET A 721 -8.31 3.35 -16.32
CA MET A 721 -8.04 4.11 -17.54
C MET A 721 -7.85 3.17 -18.72
N TRP A 722 -7.07 2.11 -18.53
CA TRP A 722 -6.65 1.19 -19.58
C TRP A 722 -7.09 -0.24 -19.29
N GLU A 723 -7.93 -0.80 -20.17
CA GLU A 723 -8.46 -2.16 -20.03
C GLU A 723 -7.38 -3.24 -20.17
N GLY A 724 -6.36 -2.99 -20.99
CA GLY A 724 -5.25 -3.93 -21.22
C GLY A 724 -4.39 -4.18 -19.98
N LEU A 725 -4.53 -3.35 -18.93
CA LEU A 725 -3.87 -3.58 -17.63
C LEU A 725 -4.58 -4.63 -16.77
N GLN A 726 -5.82 -5.00 -17.10
CA GLN A 726 -6.59 -5.98 -16.33
C GLN A 726 -6.21 -7.40 -16.71
N ASN A 727 -6.07 -8.27 -15.70
CA ASN A 727 -5.70 -9.66 -15.94
C ASN A 727 -6.72 -10.39 -16.80
N MET A 728 -8.02 -10.13 -16.69
CA MET A 728 -9.05 -10.80 -17.50
C MET A 728 -8.92 -10.58 -19.02
N ASN A 729 -8.13 -9.57 -19.43
CA ASN A 729 -7.95 -9.17 -20.81
C ASN A 729 -6.63 -9.68 -21.43
N GLN A 730 -5.80 -10.44 -20.69
CA GLN A 730 -4.58 -11.03 -21.27
C GLN A 730 -4.93 -12.26 -22.12
N GLY A 731 -4.20 -12.45 -23.23
CA GLY A 731 -4.49 -13.50 -24.22
C GLY A 731 -5.66 -13.18 -25.17
N ALA A 732 -6.47 -12.16 -24.89
CA ALA A 732 -7.58 -11.73 -25.74
C ALA A 732 -7.15 -10.76 -26.86
N SER A 733 -8.00 -10.60 -27.88
CA SER A 733 -7.84 -9.58 -28.93
C SER A 733 -7.75 -8.17 -28.33
N ARG A 734 -6.91 -7.31 -28.91
CA ARG A 734 -6.62 -5.92 -28.49
C ARG A 734 -7.77 -4.95 -28.80
N THR A 735 -9.01 -5.34 -28.50
CA THR A 735 -10.20 -4.53 -28.79
C THR A 735 -10.84 -4.13 -27.47
N PRO A 736 -10.71 -2.87 -27.03
CA PRO A 736 -11.31 -2.45 -25.77
C PRO A 736 -12.84 -2.52 -25.88
N ARG A 737 -13.49 -2.98 -24.81
CA ARG A 737 -14.96 -3.19 -24.79
C ARG A 737 -15.70 -2.01 -24.16
N PHE A 738 -15.11 -1.38 -23.14
CA PHE A 738 -15.74 -0.30 -22.37
C PHE A 738 -14.89 0.97 -22.29
N SER A 739 -13.61 0.90 -22.67
CA SER A 739 -12.64 2.01 -22.70
C SER A 739 -12.39 2.48 -24.13
N ARG A 740 -12.07 3.77 -24.32
CA ARG A 740 -11.52 4.24 -25.61
C ARG A 740 -10.07 3.82 -25.79
N TYR A 741 -9.36 3.53 -24.70
CA TYR A 741 -7.92 3.27 -24.68
C TYR A 741 -7.58 1.88 -24.15
N TRP A 742 -6.66 1.19 -24.82
CA TRP A 742 -6.25 -0.17 -24.45
C TRP A 742 -5.10 -0.16 -23.43
N LEU A 743 -4.01 0.54 -23.74
CA LEU A 743 -2.79 0.70 -22.94
C LEU A 743 -2.23 2.13 -23.12
N PRO A 744 -1.39 2.64 -22.20
CA PRO A 744 -0.73 3.93 -22.38
C PRO A 744 0.04 3.99 -23.71
N GLY A 745 -0.23 5.02 -24.52
CA GLY A 745 0.39 5.25 -25.81
C GLY A 745 -0.15 4.36 -26.94
N SER A 746 -1.18 3.56 -26.69
CA SER A 746 -1.69 2.59 -27.68
C SER A 746 -2.36 3.25 -28.89
N SER A 747 -2.84 4.48 -28.76
CA SER A 747 -3.41 5.25 -29.88
C SER A 747 -2.37 6.01 -30.70
N LEU A 748 -1.13 6.11 -30.23
CA LEU A 748 -0.05 6.81 -30.94
C LEU A 748 0.44 6.03 -32.17
N SER A 749 1.09 6.75 -33.09
CA SER A 749 1.78 6.17 -34.25
C SER A 749 2.89 5.20 -33.82
N SER A 750 3.38 4.36 -34.73
CA SER A 750 4.41 3.36 -34.38
C SER A 750 5.73 3.96 -33.89
N ASP A 751 6.03 5.17 -34.35
CA ASP A 751 7.21 5.98 -34.10
C ASP A 751 7.11 6.75 -32.78
N GLU A 752 5.90 7.18 -32.40
CA GLU A 752 5.64 7.89 -31.14
C GLU A 752 5.31 6.96 -29.97
N ARG A 753 4.92 5.71 -30.25
CA ARG A 753 4.46 4.73 -29.25
C ARG A 753 5.59 4.22 -28.34
N PRO A 754 5.33 3.99 -27.04
CA PRO A 754 6.31 3.33 -26.17
C PRO A 754 6.72 1.95 -26.67
N ARG A 755 7.99 1.60 -26.49
CA ARG A 755 8.56 0.28 -26.81
C ARG A 755 7.98 -0.85 -25.97
N ALA A 756 7.51 -0.53 -24.76
CA ALA A 756 6.80 -1.44 -23.87
C ALA A 756 6.03 -0.65 -22.81
N VAL A 757 4.98 -1.27 -22.27
CA VAL A 757 4.31 -0.82 -21.05
C VAL A 757 4.68 -1.78 -19.93
N ILE A 758 5.06 -1.26 -18.76
CA ILE A 758 5.44 -2.06 -17.60
C ILE A 758 4.43 -1.82 -16.49
N ARG A 759 3.71 -2.86 -16.10
CA ARG A 759 2.78 -2.82 -14.97
C ARG A 759 3.52 -3.19 -13.69
N ILE A 760 3.36 -2.36 -12.67
CA ILE A 760 3.75 -2.66 -11.28
C ILE A 760 2.51 -2.96 -10.46
N ASN A 761 2.53 -4.05 -9.67
CA ASN A 761 1.53 -4.29 -8.63
C ASN A 761 2.21 -4.55 -7.28
N ILE A 762 1.74 -3.85 -6.25
CA ILE A 762 2.28 -3.93 -4.88
C ILE A 762 1.19 -4.24 -3.84
N ALA A 763 -0.01 -4.60 -4.30
CA ALA A 763 -1.11 -4.93 -3.42
C ALA A 763 -0.88 -6.31 -2.79
N ASP A 764 -0.67 -6.35 -1.47
CA ASP A 764 -0.43 -7.57 -0.70
C ASP A 764 -1.55 -8.63 -0.87
N GLU A 765 -2.72 -8.23 -1.37
CA GLU A 765 -3.88 -9.09 -1.63
C GLU A 765 -3.99 -9.59 -3.09
N GLU A 766 -3.13 -9.11 -3.99
CA GLU A 766 -3.07 -9.50 -5.42
C GLU A 766 -1.69 -10.07 -5.81
N VAL A 767 -0.65 -9.82 -5.03
CA VAL A 767 0.72 -10.31 -5.28
C VAL A 767 1.00 -11.58 -4.45
N PRO A 768 1.58 -12.64 -5.04
CA PRO A 768 1.98 -13.85 -4.32
C PRO A 768 2.85 -13.58 -3.08
N PRO A 769 2.42 -13.95 -1.86
CA PRO A 769 3.19 -13.68 -0.64
C PRO A 769 4.44 -14.58 -0.55
N PRO A 770 5.67 -14.03 -0.53
CA PRO A 770 6.90 -14.81 -0.45
C PRO A 770 7.14 -15.36 0.97
N VAL A 771 7.69 -16.58 1.05
CA VAL A 771 7.81 -17.33 2.31
C VAL A 771 9.24 -17.82 2.58
N SER A 772 9.87 -18.41 1.57
CA SER A 772 11.23 -18.96 1.60
C SER A 772 11.73 -19.18 0.18
N THR A 773 12.95 -19.68 0.01
CA THR A 773 13.45 -20.18 -1.28
C THR A 773 13.87 -21.63 -1.17
N THR A 774 13.92 -22.32 -2.31
CA THR A 774 14.46 -23.68 -2.41
C THR A 774 15.46 -23.72 -3.54
N ARG A 775 16.69 -24.15 -3.26
CA ARG A 775 17.74 -24.36 -4.25
C ARG A 775 17.79 -25.82 -4.65
N VAL A 776 17.71 -26.10 -5.95
CA VAL A 776 17.90 -27.42 -6.55
C VAL A 776 19.36 -27.53 -7.02
N LEU A 777 20.09 -28.54 -6.53
CA LEU A 777 21.52 -28.71 -6.81
C LEU A 777 21.77 -29.47 -8.12
N LYS A 778 22.86 -29.12 -8.82
CA LYS A 778 23.27 -29.80 -10.07
C LYS A 778 23.99 -31.12 -9.74
N GLY A 779 23.57 -32.22 -10.39
CA GLY A 779 24.30 -33.50 -10.35
C GLY A 779 23.95 -34.44 -9.19
N GLN A 780 23.01 -34.06 -8.30
CA GLN A 780 22.46 -34.93 -7.27
C GLN A 780 20.93 -34.84 -7.35
N ALA A 781 20.31 -35.79 -8.06
CA ALA A 781 18.86 -35.81 -8.28
C ALA A 781 18.14 -35.79 -6.92
N GLY A 782 17.25 -34.81 -6.72
CA GLY A 782 16.40 -34.71 -5.54
C GLY A 782 17.01 -34.04 -4.30
N THR A 783 18.26 -33.55 -4.33
CA THR A 783 18.83 -32.82 -3.18
C THR A 783 18.52 -31.33 -3.27
N THR A 784 17.79 -30.82 -2.27
CA THR A 784 17.42 -29.41 -2.16
C THR A 784 17.98 -28.77 -0.90
N THR A 785 18.22 -27.45 -0.94
CA THR A 785 18.54 -26.66 0.26
C THR A 785 17.62 -25.46 0.34
N ASP A 786 16.96 -25.26 1.48
CA ASP A 786 16.05 -24.14 1.66
C ASP A 786 16.77 -22.88 2.17
N GLY A 787 16.39 -21.74 1.60
CA GLY A 787 16.79 -20.42 2.03
C GLY A 787 15.66 -19.72 2.80
N GLU A 788 16.00 -19.05 3.90
CA GLU A 788 15.02 -18.37 4.74
C GLU A 788 14.44 -17.10 4.11
N THR A 789 15.26 -16.34 3.39
CA THR A 789 14.86 -15.04 2.83
C THR A 789 15.54 -14.79 1.48
N THR A 790 14.98 -13.90 0.68
CA THR A 790 15.56 -13.45 -0.58
C THR A 790 15.20 -12.00 -0.88
N ARG A 791 16.09 -11.32 -1.62
CA ARG A 791 15.89 -9.97 -2.15
C ARG A 791 15.89 -9.94 -3.68
N MET A 792 15.89 -11.12 -4.32
CA MET A 792 16.09 -11.29 -5.76
C MET A 792 14.77 -11.23 -6.54
N LEU A 793 14.91 -11.23 -7.86
CA LEU A 793 13.81 -11.25 -8.83
C LEU A 793 13.56 -12.69 -9.27
N TYR A 794 12.29 -13.09 -9.32
CA TYR A 794 11.89 -14.43 -9.75
C TYR A 794 10.91 -14.34 -10.92
N GLN A 795 11.20 -15.03 -12.02
CA GLN A 795 10.30 -15.19 -13.15
C GLN A 795 9.26 -16.26 -12.82
N VAL A 796 7.98 -15.95 -13.01
CA VAL A 796 6.87 -16.89 -12.87
C VAL A 796 6.74 -17.71 -14.14
N GLU A 797 6.59 -19.03 -13.99
CA GLU A 797 6.23 -19.93 -15.09
C GLU A 797 4.76 -19.71 -15.47
N VAL A 798 4.54 -19.22 -16.69
CA VAL A 798 3.23 -18.86 -17.23
C VAL A 798 2.73 -19.90 -18.23
N ASP A 799 1.41 -19.97 -18.42
CA ASP A 799 0.77 -20.91 -19.34
C ASP A 799 0.73 -20.38 -20.79
N PHE A 800 0.80 -19.06 -20.97
CA PHE A 800 0.82 -18.38 -22.26
C PHE A 800 1.44 -16.99 -22.12
N GLY A 801 1.49 -16.23 -23.22
CA GLY A 801 1.87 -14.81 -23.19
C GLY A 801 3.28 -14.52 -22.67
N ALA A 802 3.51 -13.27 -22.27
CA ALA A 802 4.80 -12.84 -21.72
C ALA A 802 4.95 -13.26 -20.24
N PRO A 803 6.17 -13.50 -19.74
CA PRO A 803 6.37 -13.83 -18.34
C PRO A 803 6.01 -12.65 -17.43
N VAL A 804 5.81 -12.94 -16.15
CA VAL A 804 5.71 -11.95 -15.07
C VAL A 804 6.79 -12.23 -14.04
N TRP A 805 7.29 -11.19 -13.38
CA TRP A 805 8.34 -11.31 -12.37
C TRP A 805 7.91 -10.81 -11.00
N ILE A 806 8.45 -11.43 -9.95
CA ILE A 806 8.22 -11.10 -8.56
C ILE A 806 9.53 -10.67 -7.91
N LEU A 807 9.63 -9.38 -7.57
CA LEU A 807 10.76 -8.84 -6.82
C LEU A 807 10.49 -8.97 -5.32
N CYS A 808 11.24 -9.83 -4.64
CA CYS A 808 11.11 -10.02 -3.19
C CYS A 808 11.88 -8.96 -2.42
N ASN A 809 11.36 -8.49 -1.28
CA ASN A 809 12.03 -7.54 -0.39
C ASN A 809 12.03 -8.05 1.05
N VAL A 810 13.16 -7.86 1.74
CA VAL A 810 13.29 -8.08 3.18
C VAL A 810 13.32 -6.71 3.85
N PRO A 811 12.28 -6.31 4.61
CA PRO A 811 12.23 -5.00 5.24
C PRO A 811 13.44 -4.74 6.13
N ARG A 812 14.05 -3.54 6.10
CA ARG A 812 15.21 -3.19 6.95
C ARG A 812 14.97 -3.46 8.43
N ALA A 813 13.75 -3.21 8.91
CA ALA A 813 13.37 -3.46 10.30
C ALA A 813 13.31 -4.95 10.69
N TYR A 814 13.43 -5.87 9.74
CA TYR A 814 13.60 -7.31 10.02
C TYR A 814 14.91 -7.60 10.75
N ASP A 815 16.00 -6.89 10.43
CA ASP A 815 17.31 -7.11 11.06
C ASP A 815 17.43 -6.42 12.45
N GLY A 816 16.39 -5.67 12.86
CA GLY A 816 16.16 -5.18 14.22
C GLY A 816 16.91 -3.89 14.60
N ASP A 817 16.19 -2.90 15.10
CA ASP A 817 16.73 -1.78 15.89
C ASP A 817 16.95 -2.24 17.34
N GLY A 818 17.77 -3.28 17.53
CA GLY A 818 18.07 -3.88 18.85
C GLY A 818 17.12 -4.98 19.35
N ALA A 819 15.99 -5.25 18.69
CA ALA A 819 15.05 -6.33 19.07
C ALA A 819 15.35 -7.70 18.42
N GLY A 820 16.32 -7.77 17.51
CA GLY A 820 16.66 -8.97 16.74
C GLY A 820 15.65 -9.30 15.63
N ARG A 821 15.86 -10.45 14.96
CA ARG A 821 15.03 -10.95 13.85
C ARG A 821 13.75 -11.62 14.37
N LEU A 822 12.87 -10.83 14.98
CA LEU A 822 11.60 -11.33 15.52
C LEU A 822 10.75 -11.98 14.42
N GLY A 823 10.16 -13.13 14.75
CA GLY A 823 9.39 -13.92 13.79
C GLY A 823 10.21 -14.67 12.75
N SER A 824 11.54 -14.70 12.84
CA SER A 824 12.39 -15.46 11.89
C SER A 824 12.35 -16.97 12.13
N LYS A 825 12.33 -17.40 13.39
CA LYS A 825 12.46 -18.81 13.80
C LYS A 825 11.32 -19.35 14.64
N TYR A 826 10.50 -18.48 15.21
CA TYR A 826 9.37 -18.83 16.09
C TYR A 826 8.21 -17.87 15.85
N THR A 827 7.05 -18.16 16.42
CA THR A 827 5.81 -17.41 16.19
C THR A 827 5.47 -16.48 17.36
N ARG A 828 4.51 -15.57 17.16
CA ARG A 828 4.05 -14.66 18.23
C ARG A 828 3.48 -15.40 19.45
N TRP A 829 3.04 -16.64 19.28
CA TRP A 829 2.60 -17.50 20.38
C TRP A 829 3.75 -17.91 21.31
N ASP A 830 4.99 -17.81 20.84
CA ASP A 830 6.23 -18.09 21.57
C ASP A 830 7.00 -16.80 21.90
N ALA A 831 6.36 -15.63 21.74
CA ALA A 831 6.97 -14.33 22.02
C ALA A 831 7.39 -14.23 23.48
N LYS A 832 8.63 -13.79 23.72
CA LYS A 832 9.17 -13.68 25.08
C LYS A 832 8.60 -12.46 25.80
N ARG A 833 8.24 -12.67 27.07
CA ARG A 833 7.77 -11.61 27.97
C ARG A 833 8.91 -10.71 28.45
N SER A 834 8.57 -9.49 28.86
CA SER A 834 9.47 -8.61 29.59
C SER A 834 9.99 -9.27 30.87
N VAL A 835 11.25 -8.98 31.19
CA VAL A 835 11.89 -9.36 32.45
C VAL A 835 12.45 -8.08 33.06
N HIS A 836 11.90 -7.69 34.20
CA HIS A 836 12.42 -6.61 35.01
C HIS A 836 13.45 -7.17 35.99
N SER A 837 14.65 -6.60 36.01
CA SER A 837 15.70 -6.93 36.97
C SER A 837 16.50 -5.65 37.24
N GLU A 838 17.05 -5.50 38.45
CA GLU A 838 17.98 -4.41 38.74
C GLU A 838 19.29 -4.57 37.96
N LYS A 839 19.69 -5.82 37.66
CA LYS A 839 20.87 -6.15 36.86
C LYS A 839 20.56 -6.00 35.37
N LYS A 840 21.31 -5.13 34.69
CA LYS A 840 21.13 -4.82 33.26
C LYS A 840 21.16 -6.05 32.35
N GLU A 841 21.97 -7.05 32.69
CA GLU A 841 22.17 -8.29 31.90
C GLU A 841 20.94 -9.22 31.92
N GLU A 842 20.13 -9.14 32.97
CA GLU A 842 18.92 -9.94 33.13
C GLU A 842 17.67 -9.22 32.59
N ARG A 843 17.77 -7.91 32.30
CA ARG A 843 16.66 -7.12 31.75
C ARG A 843 16.38 -7.53 30.30
N ARG A 844 15.11 -7.81 30.01
CA ARG A 844 14.63 -8.08 28.64
C ARG A 844 13.37 -7.29 28.36
N LYS A 845 13.31 -6.62 27.20
CA LYS A 845 12.07 -6.00 26.70
C LYS A 845 11.15 -7.08 26.12
N GLY A 846 9.85 -6.90 26.32
CA GLY A 846 8.82 -7.75 25.74
C GLY A 846 8.84 -7.75 24.21
N GLU A 847 8.62 -8.92 23.61
CA GLU A 847 8.61 -9.09 22.15
C GLU A 847 7.22 -8.86 21.52
N MET A 848 6.15 -8.97 22.32
CA MET A 848 4.76 -8.81 21.83
C MET A 848 4.46 -7.40 21.27
N PRO A 849 4.90 -6.29 21.91
CA PRO A 849 4.68 -4.95 21.41
C PRO A 849 5.47 -4.63 20.13
N GLN A 850 6.49 -5.44 19.80
CA GLN A 850 7.36 -5.20 18.65
C GLN A 850 6.70 -5.60 17.33
N ASN A 851 7.14 -5.00 16.23
CA ASN A 851 6.72 -5.36 14.88
C ASN A 851 7.46 -6.62 14.41
N TRP A 852 6.73 -7.55 13.80
CA TRP A 852 7.21 -8.84 13.31
C TRP A 852 7.06 -8.87 11.80
N TYR A 853 8.08 -8.39 11.10
CA TYR A 853 8.03 -8.19 9.66
C TYR A 853 8.17 -9.49 8.88
N SER A 854 7.50 -9.54 7.74
CA SER A 854 7.64 -10.57 6.71
C SER A 854 8.24 -9.98 5.44
N MET A 855 8.76 -10.84 4.55
CA MET A 855 9.07 -10.47 3.18
C MET A 855 7.83 -9.90 2.50
N THR A 856 8.07 -8.92 1.63
CA THR A 856 7.04 -8.36 0.75
C THR A 856 7.45 -8.61 -0.69
N ALA A 857 6.54 -8.44 -1.63
CA ALA A 857 6.79 -8.64 -3.05
C ALA A 857 6.24 -7.50 -3.90
N THR A 858 6.90 -7.24 -5.01
CA THR A 858 6.42 -6.36 -6.09
C THR A 858 6.31 -7.18 -7.37
N GLU A 859 5.13 -7.20 -7.98
CA GLU A 859 4.93 -7.72 -9.33
C GLU A 859 5.50 -6.73 -10.34
N ILE A 860 6.28 -7.23 -11.30
CA ILE A 860 6.78 -6.50 -12.46
C ILE A 860 6.35 -7.27 -13.70
N TYR A 861 5.46 -6.68 -14.50
CA TYR A 861 4.94 -7.28 -15.71
C TYR A 861 5.17 -6.36 -16.92
N PRO A 862 6.24 -6.57 -17.70
CA PRO A 862 6.43 -5.96 -19.02
C PRO A 862 5.42 -6.55 -20.02
N LEU A 863 4.54 -5.70 -20.53
CA LEU A 863 3.50 -6.05 -21.49
C LEU A 863 3.65 -5.24 -22.79
N ALA A 864 3.10 -5.80 -23.87
CA ALA A 864 3.12 -5.19 -25.20
C ALA A 864 4.52 -4.77 -25.68
N CYS A 865 5.56 -5.56 -25.38
CA CYS A 865 6.91 -5.34 -25.87
C CYS A 865 6.93 -5.35 -27.41
N ALA A 866 7.51 -4.31 -28.01
CA ALA A 866 7.76 -4.25 -29.44
C ALA A 866 8.77 -5.34 -29.88
N GLU A 867 8.83 -5.62 -31.17
CA GLU A 867 9.78 -6.59 -31.72
C GLU A 867 11.23 -6.22 -31.34
N GLY A 868 12.01 -7.24 -30.94
CA GLY A 868 13.39 -7.07 -30.47
C GLY A 868 13.53 -6.52 -29.04
N VAL A 869 12.43 -6.22 -28.33
CA VAL A 869 12.49 -5.76 -26.93
C VAL A 869 12.47 -6.95 -25.97
N SER A 870 13.50 -7.07 -25.13
CA SER A 870 13.57 -8.13 -24.12
C SER A 870 12.75 -7.78 -22.88
N ALA A 871 11.67 -8.53 -22.63
CA ALA A 871 10.85 -8.41 -21.43
C ALA A 871 11.67 -8.65 -20.15
N GLU A 872 12.57 -9.63 -20.17
CA GLU A 872 13.45 -9.91 -19.03
C GLU A 872 14.38 -8.74 -18.72
N ALA A 873 15.01 -8.14 -19.75
CA ALA A 873 15.88 -6.99 -19.57
C ALA A 873 15.14 -5.80 -18.95
N LEU A 874 13.90 -5.55 -19.39
CA LEU A 874 13.04 -4.52 -18.80
C LEU A 874 12.65 -4.84 -17.36
N ALA A 875 12.33 -6.09 -17.04
CA ALA A 875 12.00 -6.51 -15.68
C ALA A 875 13.21 -6.35 -14.73
N VAL A 876 14.40 -6.75 -15.18
CA VAL A 876 15.66 -6.58 -14.43
C VAL A 876 15.98 -5.10 -14.22
N ALA A 877 15.92 -4.27 -15.25
CA ALA A 877 16.16 -2.83 -15.12
C ALA A 877 15.16 -2.17 -14.16
N THR A 878 13.88 -2.52 -14.28
CA THR A 878 12.84 -2.07 -13.34
C THR A 878 13.13 -2.50 -11.91
N ALA A 879 13.56 -3.75 -11.70
CA ALA A 879 13.93 -4.26 -10.37
C ALA A 879 15.15 -3.52 -9.78
N LYS A 880 16.16 -3.22 -10.61
CA LYS A 880 17.32 -2.41 -10.22
C LYS A 880 16.92 -0.97 -9.87
N LEU A 881 16.00 -0.36 -10.62
CA LEU A 881 15.43 0.96 -10.32
C LEU A 881 14.49 0.99 -9.10
N CYS A 882 13.92 -0.14 -8.69
CA CYS A 882 13.30 -0.26 -7.38
C CYS A 882 14.36 -0.34 -6.28
N HIS A 883 15.47 -1.04 -6.55
CA HIS A 883 16.53 -1.30 -5.58
C HIS A 883 17.40 -0.09 -5.27
N GLN A 884 17.78 0.68 -6.29
CA GLN A 884 18.49 1.96 -6.17
C GLN A 884 17.49 3.11 -6.20
N THR A 885 17.51 3.99 -5.19
CA THR A 885 16.54 5.07 -5.04
C THR A 885 17.23 6.43 -4.99
N LEU A 886 16.59 7.47 -5.53
CA LEU A 886 17.15 8.84 -5.53
C LEU A 886 17.01 9.56 -4.18
N PHE A 887 15.97 9.22 -3.42
CA PHE A 887 15.44 9.98 -2.28
C PHE A 887 15.52 9.23 -0.95
N TRP A 888 15.97 7.98 -0.98
CA TRP A 888 16.02 7.11 0.19
C TRP A 888 17.27 6.24 0.14
N SER A 889 17.49 5.46 1.20
CA SER A 889 18.67 4.61 1.37
C SER A 889 18.35 3.11 1.32
N ASP A 890 17.07 2.76 1.32
CA ASP A 890 16.53 1.40 1.20
C ASP A 890 15.80 1.23 -0.15
N ARG A 891 15.37 0.00 -0.45
CA ARG A 891 14.62 -0.33 -1.66
C ARG A 891 13.23 0.33 -1.64
N ALA A 892 12.84 0.92 -2.77
CA ALA A 892 11.49 1.42 -3.00
C ALA A 892 10.57 0.32 -3.57
N ARG A 893 9.26 0.47 -3.35
CA ARG A 893 8.24 -0.41 -3.96
C ARG A 893 7.98 -0.08 -5.43
N PHE A 894 8.28 1.15 -5.86
CA PHE A 894 8.14 1.64 -7.22
C PHE A 894 9.51 2.00 -7.80
N PRO A 895 9.74 1.80 -9.11
CA PRO A 895 10.99 2.21 -9.74
C PRO A 895 11.10 3.73 -9.78
N VAL A 896 12.33 4.23 -9.85
CA VAL A 896 12.69 5.67 -9.84
C VAL A 896 11.69 6.59 -10.56
N PRO A 897 11.37 6.42 -11.87
CA PRO A 897 10.50 7.37 -12.57
C PRO A 897 9.05 7.33 -12.07
N LEU A 898 8.50 6.15 -11.75
CA LEU A 898 7.14 6.06 -11.20
C LEU A 898 7.10 6.65 -9.77
N HIS A 899 8.16 6.44 -8.99
CA HIS A 899 8.26 7.05 -7.67
C HIS A 899 8.40 8.57 -7.75
N ALA A 900 9.22 9.11 -8.65
CA ALA A 900 9.38 10.55 -8.80
C ALA A 900 8.05 11.21 -9.20
N ALA A 901 7.33 10.64 -10.17
CA ALA A 901 5.98 11.08 -10.53
C ALA A 901 5.02 11.07 -9.32
N ARG A 902 4.98 9.97 -8.57
CA ARG A 902 4.18 9.87 -7.33
C ARG A 902 4.59 10.92 -6.30
N GLN A 903 5.88 11.17 -6.17
CA GLN A 903 6.39 12.09 -5.16
C GLN A 903 6.09 13.55 -5.50
N MET A 904 6.02 13.93 -6.79
CA MET A 904 5.46 15.24 -7.19
C MET A 904 4.07 15.48 -6.60
N ASP A 905 3.19 14.47 -6.62
CA ASP A 905 1.84 14.51 -6.04
C ASP A 905 1.87 14.51 -4.50
N LEU A 906 2.63 13.59 -3.88
CA LEU A 906 2.75 13.52 -2.41
C LEU A 906 3.29 14.81 -1.79
N ASP A 907 4.19 15.49 -2.48
CA ASP A 907 4.80 16.74 -2.03
C ASP A 907 3.93 17.98 -2.27
N HIS A 908 2.85 17.86 -3.05
CA HIS A 908 2.02 18.99 -3.42
C HIS A 908 1.33 19.61 -2.18
N PRO A 909 1.31 20.96 -2.04
CA PRO A 909 0.75 21.64 -0.86
C PRO A 909 -0.70 21.27 -0.50
N GLN A 910 -1.49 20.80 -1.47
CA GLN A 910 -2.88 20.38 -1.26
C GLN A 910 -3.06 18.86 -1.05
N TYR A 911 -1.98 18.06 -1.09
CA TYR A 911 -2.07 16.59 -1.00
C TYR A 911 -2.76 16.14 0.29
N ARG A 912 -2.25 16.51 1.47
CA ARG A 912 -2.83 16.12 2.77
C ARG A 912 -4.29 16.54 2.92
N ARG A 913 -4.64 17.71 2.38
CA ARG A 913 -6.01 18.26 2.40
C ARG A 913 -7.00 17.53 1.48
N THR A 914 -6.55 16.63 0.61
CA THR A 914 -7.39 15.93 -0.40
C THR A 914 -7.18 14.42 -0.43
N ALA A 915 -6.08 13.94 0.16
CA ALA A 915 -5.95 12.57 0.57
C ALA A 915 -7.12 12.23 1.51
N PRO A 916 -7.59 10.97 1.55
CA PRO A 916 -8.41 10.55 2.66
C PRO A 916 -7.69 11.00 3.93
N PRO A 917 -8.36 11.72 4.86
CA PRO A 917 -7.71 12.08 6.10
C PRO A 917 -7.08 10.79 6.64
N GLU A 918 -5.77 10.84 6.91
CA GLU A 918 -5.24 9.96 7.93
C GLU A 918 -6.08 10.29 9.15
N GLU A 919 -7.16 9.53 9.39
CA GLU A 919 -8.00 9.77 10.57
C GLU A 919 -7.00 9.83 11.71
N LYS A 920 -6.89 11.03 12.32
CA LYS A 920 -5.96 11.30 13.42
C LYS A 920 -6.02 10.10 14.34
N PRO A 921 -4.87 9.56 14.78
CA PRO A 921 -4.81 8.37 15.61
C PRO A 921 -5.82 8.52 16.74
N ALA A 922 -6.96 7.84 16.61
CA ALA A 922 -7.80 7.61 17.74
C ALA A 922 -7.02 6.56 18.53
N ALA A 923 -6.18 7.04 19.44
CA ALA A 923 -5.79 6.25 20.58
C ALA A 923 -7.10 5.67 21.14
N GLU A 924 -7.12 4.39 21.49
CA GLU A 924 -8.35 3.84 22.07
C GLU A 924 -8.79 4.76 23.21
N PRO A 925 -10.04 5.23 23.23
CA PRO A 925 -10.51 6.05 24.34
C PRO A 925 -10.22 5.32 25.67
N GLY A 926 -9.39 5.94 26.52
CA GLY A 926 -8.85 5.35 27.74
C GLY A 926 -7.47 4.67 27.63
N SER A 927 -6.67 4.95 26.59
CA SER A 927 -5.28 4.48 26.47
C SER A 927 -4.23 5.42 27.06
N ASP A 928 -4.63 6.50 27.73
CA ASP A 928 -3.73 7.36 28.52
C ASP A 928 -3.34 6.64 29.83
N GLY A 929 -2.70 5.48 29.68
CA GLY A 929 -1.83 4.97 30.72
C GLY A 929 -0.45 5.50 30.40
N GLU A 930 0.01 6.47 31.18
CA GLU A 930 1.43 6.82 31.29
C GLU A 930 2.24 5.52 31.27
N ALA A 931 3.05 5.32 30.23
CA ALA A 931 4.20 4.47 30.39
C ALA A 931 5.07 5.20 31.42
N PRO A 932 5.39 4.61 32.59
CA PRO A 932 6.28 5.26 33.52
C PRO A 932 7.59 5.53 32.77
N GLU A 933 8.00 6.80 32.77
CA GLU A 933 9.32 7.24 32.32
C GLU A 933 10.38 6.41 33.05
N LEU A 934 11.12 5.57 32.31
CA LEU A 934 12.48 5.11 32.65
C LEU A 934 13.24 4.67 31.40
#